data_AF-A0A955JV40-F1
#
_entry.id   AF-A0A955JV40-F1
#
_cell.length_a   1.000
_cell.length_b   1.000
_cell.length_c   1.000
_cell.angle_alpha   90.00
_cell.angle_beta   90.00
_cell.angle_gamma   90.00
#
_symmetry.space_group_name_H-M   'P 1'
#
loop_
_entity.id
_entity.type
_entity.pdbx_description
1 polymer ?
#
loop_
_entity_poly.entity_id
_entity_poly.type
_entity_poly.pdbx_seq_one_letter_code
_entity_poly.pdbx_strand_id
1 'polypeptide(L)'
;MQDSASNPYIPQQSQADKAKVHEFKSPFGTAVKWALIVTSVLAVLLGGGLFYVIPHSQAKDQTARQQLADALQPPDQMLKRVNASSDLGFTFNYDNRVYSSYAEVGDSSAGTDSSSAVANQSTYENNDLRVPRAYNYVRIRPIVSADAARALKTVPPQLDIFATTSSEELSKLAQVPENKNLSKSSLFVNLDSDKRLAKRALDDNTMVSVNASKPQPVTVGDISYQKVRYTTTNTNHRVVNVRYDDCYYTIQEDRPYSVCISNIRPTNLSEASLVERVFSTLKFETPKVTTGTSTSTGDTTKDTRKTSYAYPLARLAQQSVTFGADDQSSSSKDSSSSTSGSSSYNENSADSVSDDSGAEGQSPLLTITPPYYGDADSLKSIAKAQPSVVRVGTLYCADLSLKFESGETAASLSEACAGTLSSGVFISKDGYIATTGHAIRTLKKAAINGYINFAPDPAQTADRLQRILDYMVKAEIILDSDQEYLMTGAQTGNQEAIAKIENLTSIIPDKFIVPVKEEYTYAVQPTDKPIVINRSDTNKPSFAYSDSIIKASYVTSNYDVDKSKQESFDSVPPSSDVGLLKADGVFPSVTIAPQDDLKRDSVVSVVGYHAYNPDTLSIDKVRNMPVASVMKVDQAYEKDGVRLISTNTPVLPGSDGAPVFNSAGQLTGIAIYGFTYCPDQQCFSSGTVRSSNELLKLMASTNKNFNTDGSVATVWNKAVDDYFNANYSGAASGFAKAGNEYPFNRWAESLQKLANTNKGNQYDTSLMNQLGSTMIAVIVLSVVATVVLAVLFVWHRNKLKQMQVGHYGFDATPTIAPSPVVQPQPLGQQPYQPVAPQQPTQFGPPQPQMPGQIPPAPSVYGQPQNPTVPGQYPGAQPQPPAQVGQPGQQPPANPPAGNPPTDSFYS
;
A
#
# COMPACT_ATOMS: atom_id res chain seq x y z
N MET A 1 50.86 70.75 49.18
CA MET A 1 52.32 70.72 49.35
C MET A 1 52.65 69.78 50.51
N GLN A 2 53.88 69.26 50.53
CA GLN A 2 54.62 68.76 51.70
C GLN A 2 54.12 67.50 52.43
N ASP A 3 55.11 66.75 52.89
CA ASP A 3 55.02 65.58 53.74
C ASP A 3 54.42 65.86 55.13
N SER A 4 54.00 64.77 55.79
CA SER A 4 53.86 64.71 57.25
C SER A 4 54.36 63.37 57.78
N ALA A 5 55.52 62.93 57.27
CA ALA A 5 56.22 61.71 57.68
C ALA A 5 56.98 61.88 59.01
N SER A 6 56.31 62.40 60.05
CA SER A 6 56.93 62.77 61.33
C SER A 6 55.97 62.76 62.53
N ASN A 7 55.11 61.74 62.65
CA ASN A 7 54.37 61.45 63.88
C ASN A 7 54.86 60.13 64.52
N PRO A 8 55.52 60.17 65.70
CA PRO A 8 56.10 58.97 66.33
C PRO A 8 55.09 58.10 67.12
N TYR A 9 53.80 58.45 67.16
CA TYR A 9 52.78 57.76 67.97
C TYR A 9 51.80 56.87 67.17
N ILE A 10 52.23 56.30 66.04
CA ILE A 10 51.47 55.26 65.32
C ILE A 10 52.08 53.88 65.60
N PRO A 11 51.39 52.95 66.30
CA PRO A 11 51.92 51.62 66.61
C PRO A 11 52.21 50.78 65.35
N GLN A 12 53.39 50.16 65.29
CA GLN A 12 53.82 49.30 64.17
C GLN A 12 53.18 47.90 64.15
N GLN A 13 51.87 47.79 64.43
CA GLN A 13 51.14 46.51 64.40
C GLN A 13 50.22 46.33 63.17
N SER A 14 50.01 47.35 62.33
CA SER A 14 49.11 47.23 61.16
C SER A 14 49.72 46.64 59.88
N GLN A 15 51.00 46.20 59.89
CA GLN A 15 51.60 45.47 58.75
C GLN A 15 51.60 43.95 58.95
N ALA A 16 51.92 43.47 60.16
CA ALA A 16 51.94 42.03 60.46
C ALA A 16 50.58 41.36 60.21
N ASP A 17 49.48 42.03 60.56
CA ASP A 17 48.14 41.46 60.36
C ASP A 17 47.56 41.75 58.96
N LYS A 18 48.04 42.78 58.24
CA LYS A 18 47.76 42.91 56.80
C LYS A 18 48.38 41.78 55.98
N ALA A 19 49.54 41.26 56.40
CA ALA A 19 50.13 40.07 55.79
C ALA A 19 49.31 38.78 56.02
N LYS A 20 48.61 38.66 57.16
CA LYS A 20 47.80 37.46 57.50
C LYS A 20 46.43 37.38 56.83
N VAL A 21 45.94 38.46 56.21
CA VAL A 21 44.63 38.49 55.52
C VAL A 21 44.73 37.93 54.09
N HIS A 22 45.93 37.71 53.56
CA HIS A 22 46.12 37.10 52.24
C HIS A 22 45.97 35.57 52.27
N GLU A 23 44.93 35.11 51.57
CA GLU A 23 44.71 33.73 51.14
C GLU A 23 44.63 32.63 52.21
N PHE A 24 43.61 32.72 53.08
CA PHE A 24 42.84 31.51 53.40
C PHE A 24 42.06 31.02 52.15
N LYS A 25 42.81 30.51 51.16
CA LYS A 25 42.27 29.72 50.05
C LYS A 25 41.66 28.46 50.63
N SER A 26 40.33 28.46 50.79
CA SER A 26 39.58 27.25 51.12
C SER A 26 40.01 26.13 50.14
N PRO A 27 40.52 24.98 50.61
CA PRO A 27 40.94 23.90 49.72
C PRO A 27 39.74 23.39 48.90
N PHE A 28 38.55 23.36 49.49
CA PHE A 28 37.30 23.09 48.80
C PHE A 28 36.98 24.15 47.72
N GLY A 29 37.07 25.44 48.05
CA GLY A 29 36.85 26.51 47.07
C GLY A 29 37.86 26.49 45.90
N THR A 30 39.08 26.03 46.17
CA THR A 30 40.15 25.86 45.16
C THR A 30 39.89 24.63 44.29
N ALA A 31 39.50 23.50 44.89
CA ALA A 31 39.11 22.28 44.18
C ALA A 31 37.90 22.50 43.27
N VAL A 32 36.85 23.19 43.75
CA VAL A 32 35.67 23.53 42.95
C VAL A 32 36.04 24.46 41.78
N LYS A 33 36.95 25.43 41.96
CA LYS A 33 37.45 26.27 40.86
C LYS A 33 38.18 25.44 39.80
N TRP A 34 39.06 24.52 40.20
CA TRP A 34 39.73 23.62 39.25
C TRP A 34 38.75 22.67 38.54
N ALA A 35 37.78 22.11 39.26
CA ALA A 35 36.74 21.26 38.67
C ALA A 35 35.94 21.99 37.58
N LEU A 36 35.52 23.24 37.83
CA LEU A 36 34.81 24.07 36.84
C LEU A 36 35.68 24.39 35.61
N ILE A 37 37.00 24.56 35.77
CA ILE A 37 37.92 24.74 34.65
C ILE A 37 38.05 23.44 33.84
N VAL A 38 38.20 22.29 34.51
CA VAL A 38 38.33 20.98 33.87
C VAL A 38 37.05 20.60 33.11
N THR A 39 35.86 20.79 33.67
CA THR A 39 34.60 20.53 32.95
C THR A 39 34.40 21.48 31.76
N SER A 40 34.80 22.75 31.89
CA SER A 40 34.73 23.72 30.79
C SER A 40 35.66 23.35 29.62
N VAL A 41 36.92 22.99 29.92
CA VAL A 41 37.89 22.55 28.90
C VAL A 41 37.45 21.24 28.25
N LEU A 42 36.94 20.29 29.03
CA LEU A 42 36.39 19.04 28.51
C LEU A 42 35.19 19.29 27.58
N ALA A 43 34.27 20.19 27.93
CA ALA A 43 33.13 20.54 27.09
C ALA A 43 33.57 21.20 25.76
N VAL A 44 34.60 22.05 25.77
CA VAL A 44 35.17 22.65 24.54
C VAL A 44 35.84 21.59 23.66
N LEU A 45 36.63 20.68 24.23
CA LEU A 45 37.27 19.59 23.48
C LEU A 45 36.23 18.62 22.88
N LEU A 46 35.18 18.28 23.63
CA LEU A 46 34.09 17.44 23.13
C LEU A 46 33.27 18.16 22.05
N GLY A 47 33.03 19.46 22.18
CA GLY A 47 32.40 20.28 21.12
C GLY A 47 33.24 20.32 19.84
N GLY A 48 34.57 20.47 19.96
CA GLY A 48 35.49 20.40 18.83
C GLY A 48 35.52 19.04 18.14
N GLY A 49 35.48 17.94 18.90
CA GLY A 49 35.39 16.60 18.32
C GLY A 49 34.03 16.32 17.66
N LEU A 50 32.91 16.84 18.21
CA LEU A 50 31.59 16.74 17.57
C LEU A 50 31.57 17.44 16.21
N PHE A 51 32.26 18.57 16.05
CA PHE A 51 32.41 19.26 14.76
C PHE A 51 33.08 18.38 13.69
N TYR A 52 33.97 17.46 14.08
CA TYR A 52 34.58 16.48 13.17
C TYR A 52 33.70 15.24 12.95
N VAL A 53 33.01 14.76 13.99
CA VAL A 53 32.20 13.53 13.94
C VAL A 53 30.88 13.72 13.18
N ILE A 54 30.20 14.87 13.34
CA ILE A 54 28.88 15.11 12.74
C ILE A 54 28.90 15.03 11.19
N PRO A 55 29.85 15.65 10.45
CA PRO A 55 29.92 15.50 8.99
C PRO A 55 30.11 14.05 8.54
N HIS A 56 30.89 13.26 9.27
CA HIS A 56 31.16 11.85 8.97
C HIS A 56 30.02 10.90 9.41
N SER A 57 28.92 11.41 9.96
CA SER A 57 27.75 10.61 10.37
C SER A 57 26.66 10.48 9.28
N GLN A 58 26.85 11.10 8.10
CA GLN A 58 25.83 11.23 7.05
C GLN A 58 26.29 10.67 5.68
N ALA A 59 26.99 9.53 5.67
CA ALA A 59 27.38 8.86 4.45
C ALA A 59 26.15 8.39 3.62
N LYS A 60 26.28 8.38 2.29
CA LYS A 60 25.25 7.93 1.35
C LYS A 60 25.74 6.69 0.58
N ASP A 61 25.62 5.52 1.20
CA ASP A 61 25.84 4.26 0.51
C ASP A 61 24.66 3.96 -0.43
N GLN A 62 24.89 4.05 -1.75
CA GLN A 62 23.87 3.77 -2.76
C GLN A 62 23.73 2.27 -3.04
N THR A 63 24.81 1.48 -2.89
CA THR A 63 24.80 0.03 -3.10
C THR A 63 24.00 -0.66 -2.01
N ALA A 64 24.21 -0.28 -0.74
CA ALA A 64 23.42 -0.76 0.39
C ALA A 64 21.93 -0.41 0.25
N ARG A 65 21.57 0.71 -0.40
CA ARG A 65 20.18 1.09 -0.69
C ARG A 65 19.55 0.23 -1.77
N GLN A 66 20.30 -0.12 -2.81
CA GLN A 66 19.84 -1.08 -3.82
C GLN A 66 19.62 -2.47 -3.18
N GLN A 67 20.57 -2.96 -2.40
CA GLN A 67 20.41 -4.21 -1.64
C GLN A 67 19.22 -4.18 -0.65
N LEU A 68 18.92 -3.02 -0.05
CA LEU A 68 17.73 -2.83 0.78
C LEU A 68 16.45 -2.92 -0.06
N ALA A 69 16.43 -2.28 -1.23
CA ALA A 69 15.31 -2.36 -2.17
C ALA A 69 15.08 -3.82 -2.62
N ASP A 70 16.15 -4.54 -2.96
CA ASP A 70 16.11 -5.97 -3.29
C ASP A 70 15.57 -6.80 -2.10
N ALA A 71 16.00 -6.52 -0.87
CA ALA A 71 15.53 -7.26 0.31
C ALA A 71 14.08 -6.95 0.72
N LEU A 72 13.54 -5.79 0.34
CA LEU A 72 12.14 -5.40 0.55
C LEU A 72 11.22 -5.90 -0.59
N GLN A 73 11.74 -5.98 -1.81
CA GLN A 73 11.08 -6.44 -3.04
C GLN A 73 12.08 -7.24 -3.93
N PRO A 74 12.23 -8.56 -3.70
CA PRO A 74 13.24 -9.38 -4.39
C PRO A 74 13.14 -9.29 -5.93
N PRO A 75 14.23 -9.06 -6.69
CA PRO A 75 14.18 -8.84 -8.14
C PRO A 75 13.61 -10.00 -8.97
N ASP A 76 13.74 -11.23 -8.49
CA ASP A 76 13.11 -12.44 -9.03
C ASP A 76 11.57 -12.42 -8.84
N GLN A 77 11.11 -11.90 -7.72
CA GLN A 77 9.69 -11.71 -7.41
C GLN A 77 9.12 -10.40 -7.96
N MET A 78 9.97 -9.42 -8.28
CA MET A 78 9.62 -8.23 -9.04
C MET A 78 9.29 -8.61 -10.50
N LEU A 79 8.85 -7.63 -11.28
CA LEU A 79 8.23 -7.85 -12.59
C LEU A 79 9.27 -8.18 -13.67
N LYS A 80 9.78 -9.42 -13.69
CA LYS A 80 10.39 -10.02 -14.88
C LYS A 80 9.32 -10.07 -15.98
N ARG A 81 9.47 -9.25 -17.02
CA ARG A 81 8.51 -9.17 -18.13
C ARG A 81 9.00 -9.93 -19.35
N VAL A 82 8.05 -10.53 -20.08
CA VAL A 82 8.29 -10.88 -21.48
C VAL A 82 8.35 -9.57 -22.26
N ASN A 83 9.46 -9.34 -22.95
CA ASN A 83 9.59 -8.27 -23.93
C ASN A 83 9.35 -8.89 -25.31
N ALA A 84 8.26 -8.48 -25.97
CA ALA A 84 7.83 -9.02 -27.25
C ALA A 84 8.12 -8.00 -28.37
N SER A 85 8.59 -8.50 -29.51
CA SER A 85 8.88 -7.71 -30.71
C SER A 85 8.24 -8.36 -31.92
N SER A 86 7.56 -7.55 -32.73
CA SER A 86 7.06 -7.94 -34.05
C SER A 86 7.94 -7.34 -35.13
N ASP A 87 8.37 -8.16 -36.09
CA ASP A 87 9.09 -7.72 -37.29
C ASP A 87 8.22 -6.84 -38.20
N LEU A 88 6.90 -6.78 -37.94
CA LEU A 88 6.02 -5.80 -38.56
C LEU A 88 6.13 -4.39 -37.97
N GLY A 89 6.96 -4.15 -36.95
CA GLY A 89 7.31 -2.80 -36.48
C GLY A 89 6.70 -2.35 -35.15
N PHE A 90 6.42 -3.28 -34.22
CA PHE A 90 5.95 -2.92 -32.88
C PHE A 90 6.58 -3.76 -31.77
N THR A 91 6.73 -3.18 -30.57
CA THR A 91 7.26 -3.84 -29.36
C THR A 91 6.43 -3.48 -28.14
N PHE A 92 6.30 -4.41 -27.18
CA PHE A 92 5.56 -4.20 -25.93
C PHE A 92 6.08 -5.17 -24.84
N ASN A 93 5.72 -4.94 -23.57
CA ASN A 93 6.12 -5.84 -22.49
C ASN A 93 5.04 -6.07 -21.42
N TYR A 94 4.99 -7.29 -20.88
CA TYR A 94 3.98 -7.74 -19.92
C TYR A 94 4.55 -8.75 -18.93
N ASP A 95 3.95 -8.88 -17.74
CA ASP A 95 4.32 -9.91 -16.76
C ASP A 95 3.55 -11.21 -17.06
N ASN A 96 4.26 -12.27 -17.41
CA ASN A 96 3.67 -13.57 -17.79
C ASN A 96 3.06 -14.35 -16.61
N ARG A 97 3.17 -13.83 -15.38
CA ARG A 97 2.46 -14.32 -14.19
C ARG A 97 1.14 -13.58 -13.97
N VAL A 98 0.92 -12.46 -14.66
CA VAL A 98 -0.30 -11.65 -14.62
C VAL A 98 -1.15 -11.84 -15.88
N TYR A 99 -0.51 -11.99 -17.04
CA TYR A 99 -1.17 -12.11 -18.33
C TYR A 99 -0.72 -13.33 -19.12
N SER A 100 -1.69 -14.05 -19.68
CA SER A 100 -1.47 -15.00 -20.77
C SER A 100 -1.40 -14.25 -22.10
N SER A 101 -0.58 -14.72 -23.03
CA SER A 101 -0.51 -14.17 -24.38
C SER A 101 -0.65 -15.22 -25.47
N TYR A 102 -1.18 -14.78 -26.61
CA TYR A 102 -1.35 -15.55 -27.85
C TYR A 102 -1.03 -14.64 -29.04
N ALA A 103 -0.42 -15.16 -30.09
CA ALA A 103 -0.08 -14.40 -31.29
C ALA A 103 -0.14 -15.25 -32.57
N GLU A 104 -0.45 -14.61 -33.70
CA GLU A 104 -0.53 -15.23 -35.03
C GLU A 104 0.47 -14.59 -36.00
N VAL A 105 0.89 -15.38 -36.99
CA VAL A 105 1.71 -14.96 -38.13
C VAL A 105 1.09 -15.52 -39.42
N GLY A 106 1.01 -14.71 -40.48
CA GLY A 106 0.43 -15.11 -41.78
C GLY A 106 -0.83 -14.32 -42.11
N ASP A 107 -1.85 -14.95 -42.70
CA ASP A 107 -3.15 -14.32 -42.93
C ASP A 107 -4.10 -14.61 -41.75
N SER A 108 -4.28 -13.63 -40.87
CA SER A 108 -5.00 -13.78 -39.60
C SER A 108 -6.41 -13.18 -39.68
N SER A 109 -7.42 -14.01 -39.42
CA SER A 109 -8.81 -13.57 -39.25
C SER A 109 -9.14 -13.13 -37.80
N ALA A 110 -8.18 -12.46 -37.14
CA ALA A 110 -8.33 -11.85 -35.82
C ALA A 110 -8.64 -12.82 -34.66
N GLY A 111 -7.94 -13.97 -34.60
CA GLY A 111 -8.00 -14.83 -33.42
C GLY A 111 -9.26 -15.67 -33.26
N THR A 112 -9.82 -16.11 -34.39
CA THR A 112 -10.86 -17.16 -34.44
C THR A 112 -10.21 -18.51 -34.73
N ASP A 113 -10.80 -19.61 -34.24
CA ASP A 113 -10.30 -20.98 -34.47
C ASP A 113 -10.30 -21.38 -35.97
N SER A 114 -10.96 -20.57 -36.81
CA SER A 114 -11.00 -20.67 -38.27
C SER A 114 -9.90 -19.89 -39.03
N SER A 115 -8.98 -19.24 -38.30
CA SER A 115 -7.88 -18.46 -38.88
C SER A 115 -6.92 -19.32 -39.72
N SER A 116 -6.38 -18.76 -40.81
CA SER A 116 -5.37 -19.48 -41.60
C SER A 116 -4.08 -19.72 -40.81
N ALA A 117 -3.77 -18.86 -39.82
CA ALA A 117 -2.64 -19.09 -38.92
C ALA A 117 -2.89 -20.32 -38.02
N VAL A 118 -4.11 -20.52 -37.52
CA VAL A 118 -4.50 -21.74 -36.78
C VAL A 118 -4.40 -22.97 -37.67
N ALA A 119 -4.96 -22.90 -38.89
CA ALA A 119 -4.90 -24.01 -39.86
C ALA A 119 -3.46 -24.38 -40.27
N ASN A 120 -2.56 -23.39 -40.37
CA ASN A 120 -1.15 -23.57 -40.72
C ASN A 120 -0.22 -23.80 -39.51
N GLN A 121 -0.74 -23.83 -38.27
CA GLN A 121 0.03 -23.94 -37.01
C GLN A 121 1.02 -22.78 -36.77
N SER A 122 0.74 -21.59 -37.32
CA SER A 122 1.51 -20.35 -37.17
C SER A 122 1.11 -19.54 -35.93
N THR A 123 0.86 -20.23 -34.81
CA THR A 123 0.33 -19.70 -33.55
C THR A 123 1.34 -19.84 -32.42
N TYR A 124 1.50 -18.82 -31.58
CA TYR A 124 2.55 -18.73 -30.55
C TYR A 124 1.97 -18.25 -29.23
N GLU A 125 2.45 -18.76 -28.09
CA GLU A 125 1.90 -18.42 -26.78
C GLU A 125 2.95 -18.05 -25.73
N ASN A 126 2.57 -17.16 -24.81
CA ASN A 126 3.31 -16.85 -23.59
C ASN A 126 4.80 -16.54 -23.86
N ASN A 127 5.71 -17.44 -23.48
CA ASN A 127 7.15 -17.25 -23.63
C ASN A 127 7.63 -17.35 -25.10
N ASP A 128 6.84 -17.89 -26.04
CA ASP A 128 7.21 -17.96 -27.45
C ASP A 128 7.37 -16.57 -28.08
N LEU A 129 6.64 -15.58 -27.57
CA LEU A 129 6.69 -14.18 -27.99
C LEU A 129 8.02 -13.48 -27.61
N ARG A 130 8.91 -14.15 -26.86
CA ARG A 130 10.31 -13.72 -26.64
C ARG A 130 11.17 -13.81 -27.91
N VAL A 131 10.74 -14.60 -28.90
CA VAL A 131 11.37 -14.69 -30.22
C VAL A 131 10.68 -13.68 -31.15
N PRO A 132 11.42 -12.77 -31.81
CA PRO A 132 10.85 -11.89 -32.83
C PRO A 132 10.29 -12.68 -34.01
N ARG A 133 9.07 -12.32 -34.46
CA ARG A 133 8.42 -12.85 -35.67
C ARG A 133 7.56 -11.76 -36.30
N ALA A 134 7.07 -11.95 -37.51
CA ALA A 134 6.11 -11.06 -38.17
C ALA A 134 4.67 -11.19 -37.60
N TYR A 135 4.50 -10.99 -36.29
CA TYR A 135 3.20 -11.08 -35.61
C TYR A 135 2.23 -10.03 -36.14
N ASN A 136 1.15 -10.46 -36.80
CA ASN A 136 0.11 -9.56 -37.33
C ASN A 136 -1.14 -9.50 -36.46
N TYR A 137 -1.32 -10.45 -35.54
CA TYR A 137 -2.28 -10.39 -34.45
C TYR A 137 -1.64 -10.82 -33.13
N VAL A 138 -1.94 -10.11 -32.04
CA VAL A 138 -1.53 -10.46 -30.68
C VAL A 138 -2.69 -10.21 -29.71
N ARG A 139 -2.94 -11.16 -28.82
CA ARG A 139 -3.91 -11.09 -27.72
C ARG A 139 -3.18 -11.18 -26.37
N ILE A 140 -3.42 -10.24 -25.46
CA ILE A 140 -2.94 -10.26 -24.07
C ILE A 140 -4.16 -10.23 -23.14
N ARG A 141 -4.30 -11.23 -22.25
CA ARG A 141 -5.46 -11.38 -21.37
C ARG A 141 -5.02 -11.64 -19.92
N PRO A 142 -5.66 -11.05 -18.89
CA PRO A 142 -5.41 -11.37 -17.49
C PRO A 142 -5.61 -12.86 -17.18
N ILE A 143 -4.75 -13.43 -16.33
CA ILE A 143 -4.80 -14.84 -15.93
C ILE A 143 -5.85 -15.04 -14.82
N VAL A 144 -6.92 -15.78 -15.13
CA VAL A 144 -7.92 -16.21 -14.15
C VAL A 144 -7.41 -17.37 -13.26
N SER A 145 -7.92 -17.51 -12.03
CA SER A 145 -7.65 -18.68 -11.16
C SER A 145 -8.39 -19.94 -11.65
N ALA A 146 -8.05 -21.11 -11.10
CA ALA A 146 -8.71 -22.37 -11.51
C ALA A 146 -10.19 -22.40 -11.08
N ASP A 147 -10.50 -21.87 -9.89
CA ASP A 147 -11.88 -21.62 -9.46
C ASP A 147 -12.61 -20.59 -10.34
N ALA A 148 -11.95 -19.49 -10.72
CA ALA A 148 -12.56 -18.50 -11.60
C ALA A 148 -12.87 -19.05 -13.01
N ALA A 149 -12.15 -20.08 -13.45
CA ALA A 149 -12.43 -20.83 -14.67
C ALA A 149 -13.52 -21.93 -14.51
N ARG A 150 -14.03 -22.15 -13.28
CA ARG A 150 -15.18 -23.02 -12.97
C ARG A 150 -16.45 -22.23 -12.66
N ALA A 151 -16.31 -20.98 -12.23
CA ALA A 151 -17.43 -20.07 -12.01
C ALA A 151 -18.08 -19.65 -13.34
N LEU A 152 -19.37 -19.30 -13.29
CA LEU A 152 -20.08 -18.65 -14.39
C LEU A 152 -19.73 -17.14 -14.39
N LYS A 153 -18.47 -16.83 -14.73
CA LYS A 153 -17.95 -15.47 -14.94
C LYS A 153 -17.52 -15.31 -16.40
N THR A 154 -17.75 -14.12 -16.96
CA THR A 154 -17.29 -13.80 -18.32
C THR A 154 -15.77 -13.75 -18.45
N VAL A 155 -15.27 -14.02 -19.65
CA VAL A 155 -13.87 -13.76 -20.03
C VAL A 155 -13.49 -12.31 -19.69
N PRO A 156 -12.35 -12.07 -19.00
CA PRO A 156 -11.91 -10.72 -18.62
C PRO A 156 -11.54 -9.88 -19.86
N PRO A 157 -11.56 -8.53 -19.76
CA PRO A 157 -11.12 -7.64 -20.81
C PRO A 157 -9.71 -7.97 -21.29
N GLN A 158 -9.48 -7.90 -22.60
CA GLN A 158 -8.22 -8.28 -23.24
C GLN A 158 -7.69 -7.17 -24.15
N LEU A 159 -6.37 -7.10 -24.30
CA LEU A 159 -5.72 -6.29 -25.32
C LEU A 159 -5.60 -7.11 -26.61
N ASP A 160 -6.06 -6.55 -27.72
CA ASP A 160 -5.93 -7.09 -29.07
C ASP A 160 -5.14 -6.11 -29.94
N ILE A 161 -3.98 -6.50 -30.45
CA ILE A 161 -3.13 -5.69 -31.35
C ILE A 161 -3.20 -6.27 -32.75
N PHE A 162 -3.50 -5.44 -33.75
CA PHE A 162 -3.61 -5.82 -35.16
C PHE A 162 -2.65 -5.00 -36.02
N ALA A 163 -1.90 -5.68 -36.87
CA ALA A 163 -1.02 -5.12 -37.91
C ALA A 163 -1.36 -5.69 -39.31
N THR A 164 -2.63 -6.07 -39.51
CA THR A 164 -3.15 -6.82 -40.66
C THR A 164 -3.37 -5.96 -41.92
N THR A 165 -3.85 -4.73 -41.77
CA THR A 165 -4.05 -3.80 -42.90
C THR A 165 -2.73 -3.24 -43.40
N SER A 166 -2.59 -3.14 -44.73
CA SER A 166 -1.39 -2.59 -45.37
C SER A 166 -1.60 -1.16 -45.89
N SER A 167 -0.51 -0.41 -46.05
CA SER A 167 -0.53 0.90 -46.71
C SER A 167 -1.10 0.81 -48.14
N GLU A 168 -0.89 -0.32 -48.83
CA GLU A 168 -1.44 -0.59 -50.15
C GLU A 168 -2.96 -0.77 -50.16
N GLU A 169 -3.54 -1.41 -49.13
CA GLU A 169 -5.00 -1.53 -48.96
C GLU A 169 -5.61 -0.12 -48.82
N LEU A 170 -5.02 0.73 -47.99
CA LEU A 170 -5.43 2.14 -47.84
C LEU A 170 -5.24 2.95 -49.13
N SER A 171 -4.13 2.76 -49.85
CA SER A 171 -3.85 3.43 -51.13
C SER A 171 -4.78 3.00 -52.27
N LYS A 172 -5.35 1.79 -52.22
CA LYS A 172 -6.43 1.33 -53.11
C LYS A 172 -7.76 1.97 -52.70
N LEU A 173 -8.08 1.97 -51.40
CA LEU A 173 -9.32 2.58 -50.88
C LEU A 173 -9.40 4.09 -51.14
N ALA A 174 -8.27 4.81 -51.10
CA ALA A 174 -8.18 6.24 -51.44
C ALA A 174 -8.56 6.58 -52.89
N GLN A 175 -8.57 5.59 -53.80
CA GLN A 175 -8.94 5.79 -55.21
C GLN A 175 -10.46 5.68 -55.44
N VAL A 176 -11.22 5.18 -54.46
CA VAL A 176 -12.68 5.11 -54.53
C VAL A 176 -13.25 6.54 -54.48
N PRO A 177 -14.19 6.95 -55.37
CA PRO A 177 -14.67 8.33 -55.44
C PRO A 177 -15.23 8.90 -54.12
N GLU A 178 -15.91 8.05 -53.34
CA GLU A 178 -16.50 8.38 -52.03
C GLU A 178 -15.42 8.69 -50.97
N ASN A 179 -14.24 8.09 -51.12
CA ASN A 179 -13.10 8.18 -50.20
C ASN A 179 -12.12 9.31 -50.53
N LYS A 180 -12.26 9.97 -51.67
CA LYS A 180 -11.26 10.85 -52.31
C LYS A 180 -10.72 12.00 -51.44
N ASN A 181 -11.48 12.43 -50.43
CA ASN A 181 -11.13 13.55 -49.54
C ASN A 181 -10.72 13.10 -48.11
N LEU A 182 -10.63 11.79 -47.86
CA LEU A 182 -10.28 11.24 -46.53
C LEU A 182 -8.76 11.07 -46.38
N SER A 183 -8.25 11.29 -45.17
CA SER A 183 -6.85 10.99 -44.83
C SER A 183 -6.60 9.48 -44.75
N LYS A 184 -5.34 9.02 -44.88
CA LYS A 184 -4.99 7.59 -44.62
C LYS A 184 -5.55 7.09 -43.27
N SER A 185 -5.48 7.91 -42.23
CA SER A 185 -6.01 7.55 -40.90
C SER A 185 -7.54 7.43 -40.87
N SER A 186 -8.26 8.34 -41.55
CA SER A 186 -9.73 8.27 -41.68
C SER A 186 -10.17 7.06 -42.50
N LEU A 187 -9.45 6.74 -43.59
CA LEU A 187 -9.69 5.55 -44.40
C LEU A 187 -9.50 4.26 -43.60
N PHE A 188 -8.47 4.20 -42.76
CA PHE A 188 -8.19 3.05 -41.91
C PHE A 188 -9.25 2.86 -40.82
N VAL A 189 -9.66 3.95 -40.14
CA VAL A 189 -10.74 3.93 -39.16
C VAL A 189 -12.06 3.49 -39.80
N ASN A 190 -12.41 4.00 -40.98
CA ASN A 190 -13.62 3.59 -41.69
C ASN A 190 -13.56 2.11 -42.07
N LEU A 191 -12.47 1.65 -42.68
CA LEU A 191 -12.27 0.27 -43.10
C LEU A 191 -12.48 -0.76 -41.97
N ASP A 192 -11.92 -0.52 -40.79
CA ASP A 192 -12.12 -1.42 -39.65
C ASP A 192 -13.50 -1.23 -38.99
N SER A 193 -14.04 -0.01 -39.02
CA SER A 193 -15.42 0.26 -38.57
C SER A 193 -16.44 -0.52 -39.40
N ASP A 194 -16.31 -0.51 -40.73
CA ASP A 194 -17.22 -1.22 -41.63
C ASP A 194 -17.12 -2.74 -41.43
N LYS A 195 -15.88 -3.27 -41.29
CA LYS A 195 -15.62 -4.68 -40.94
C LYS A 195 -16.26 -5.07 -39.59
N ARG A 196 -16.35 -4.15 -38.61
CA ARG A 196 -17.01 -4.38 -37.31
C ARG A 196 -18.53 -4.22 -37.36
N LEU A 197 -19.05 -3.17 -37.99
CA LEU A 197 -20.48 -2.87 -38.11
C LEU A 197 -21.22 -3.86 -39.05
N ALA A 198 -20.49 -4.58 -39.90
CA ALA A 198 -20.99 -5.72 -40.64
C ALA A 198 -21.30 -6.95 -39.75
N LYS A 199 -20.66 -7.09 -38.58
CA LYS A 199 -20.95 -8.17 -37.63
C LYS A 199 -22.27 -7.90 -36.89
N ARG A 200 -23.37 -8.42 -37.46
CA ARG A 200 -24.73 -8.26 -36.91
C ARG A 200 -25.23 -9.45 -36.09
N ALA A 201 -24.47 -10.55 -36.06
CA ALA A 201 -24.76 -11.74 -35.27
C ALA A 201 -23.58 -12.05 -34.34
N LEU A 202 -23.90 -12.59 -33.16
CA LEU A 202 -22.94 -13.17 -32.20
C LEU A 202 -22.59 -14.62 -32.56
N ASP A 203 -21.68 -15.22 -31.79
CA ASP A 203 -21.19 -16.60 -31.98
C ASP A 203 -22.31 -17.66 -31.80
N ASP A 204 -23.40 -17.31 -31.10
CA ASP A 204 -24.63 -18.11 -30.97
C ASP A 204 -25.71 -17.77 -32.02
N ASN A 205 -25.32 -17.03 -33.08
CA ASN A 205 -26.18 -16.48 -34.12
C ASN A 205 -27.25 -15.46 -33.64
N THR A 206 -27.24 -15.03 -32.38
CA THR A 206 -28.20 -14.01 -31.92
C THR A 206 -27.89 -12.63 -32.53
N MET A 207 -28.93 -11.95 -33.00
CA MET A 207 -28.80 -10.66 -33.70
C MET A 207 -28.55 -9.51 -32.71
N VAL A 208 -27.60 -8.64 -33.02
CA VAL A 208 -27.18 -7.53 -32.14
C VAL A 208 -27.12 -6.19 -32.87
N SER A 209 -27.31 -5.11 -32.12
CA SER A 209 -26.98 -3.76 -32.58
C SER A 209 -25.55 -3.41 -32.16
N VAL A 210 -24.68 -3.16 -33.14
CA VAL A 210 -23.33 -2.60 -32.93
C VAL A 210 -23.37 -1.13 -33.34
N ASN A 211 -22.98 -0.23 -32.43
CA ASN A 211 -22.89 1.21 -32.65
C ASN A 211 -21.47 1.70 -32.44
N ALA A 212 -20.95 2.52 -33.35
CA ALA A 212 -19.62 3.14 -33.25
C ALA A 212 -19.72 4.59 -32.73
N SER A 213 -18.81 5.00 -31.85
CA SER A 213 -18.64 6.41 -31.49
C SER A 213 -18.05 7.22 -32.66
N LYS A 214 -18.15 8.55 -32.61
CA LYS A 214 -17.30 9.40 -33.46
C LYS A 214 -15.83 9.20 -33.06
N PRO A 215 -14.87 9.13 -34.00
CA PRO A 215 -13.45 9.07 -33.67
C PRO A 215 -13.02 10.27 -32.82
N GLN A 216 -12.29 10.02 -31.73
CA GLN A 216 -11.72 11.04 -30.85
C GLN A 216 -10.19 10.98 -30.88
N PRO A 217 -9.47 12.12 -30.98
CA PRO A 217 -8.03 12.12 -30.81
C PRO A 217 -7.65 11.78 -29.36
N VAL A 218 -6.72 10.85 -29.17
CA VAL A 218 -6.17 10.51 -27.85
C VAL A 218 -4.68 10.21 -27.96
N THR A 219 -3.91 10.58 -26.93
CA THR A 219 -2.47 10.30 -26.86
C THR A 219 -2.22 9.25 -25.77
N VAL A 220 -1.46 8.21 -26.08
CA VAL A 220 -1.03 7.18 -25.13
C VAL A 220 0.49 7.05 -25.23
N GLY A 221 1.19 7.35 -24.13
CA GLY A 221 2.63 7.60 -24.17
C GLY A 221 2.92 8.80 -25.08
N ASP A 222 3.89 8.66 -25.99
CA ASP A 222 4.23 9.67 -26.99
C ASP A 222 3.45 9.52 -28.31
N ILE A 223 2.52 8.56 -28.40
CA ILE A 223 1.87 8.14 -29.65
C ILE A 223 0.44 8.67 -29.72
N SER A 224 0.08 9.26 -30.87
CA SER A 224 -1.27 9.74 -31.16
C SER A 224 -2.12 8.68 -31.87
N TYR A 225 -3.37 8.54 -31.42
CA TYR A 225 -4.37 7.61 -31.94
C TYR A 225 -5.69 8.31 -32.23
N GLN A 226 -6.52 7.69 -33.06
CA GLN A 226 -7.97 7.94 -33.09
C GLN A 226 -8.67 6.83 -32.30
N LYS A 227 -9.38 7.16 -31.23
CA LYS A 227 -10.19 6.22 -30.45
C LYS A 227 -11.61 6.13 -30.99
N VAL A 228 -12.12 4.91 -31.16
CA VAL A 228 -13.52 4.59 -31.45
C VAL A 228 -14.00 3.54 -30.46
N ARG A 229 -15.15 3.79 -29.80
CA ARG A 229 -15.85 2.81 -28.97
C ARG A 229 -16.90 2.11 -29.82
N TYR A 230 -16.82 0.78 -29.93
CA TYR A 230 -17.84 -0.06 -30.55
C TYR A 230 -18.70 -0.69 -29.46
N THR A 231 -19.92 -0.21 -29.29
CA THR A 231 -20.87 -0.71 -28.29
C THR A 231 -21.78 -1.76 -28.93
N THR A 232 -21.70 -3.00 -28.45
CA THR A 232 -22.57 -4.11 -28.83
C THR A 232 -23.65 -4.29 -27.78
N THR A 233 -24.91 -4.15 -28.18
CA THR A 233 -26.07 -4.37 -27.30
C THR A 233 -26.86 -5.59 -27.77
N ASN A 234 -27.13 -6.49 -26.82
CA ASN A 234 -27.86 -7.74 -27.01
C ASN A 234 -29.14 -7.72 -26.17
N THR A 235 -30.24 -7.29 -26.81
CA THR A 235 -31.60 -7.22 -26.25
C THR A 235 -32.43 -8.49 -26.51
N ASN A 236 -31.82 -9.58 -26.97
CA ASN A 236 -32.50 -10.87 -27.05
C ASN A 236 -32.66 -11.43 -25.63
N HIS A 237 -33.83 -11.99 -25.30
CA HIS A 237 -34.26 -12.30 -23.93
C HIS A 237 -34.41 -11.06 -23.04
N ARG A 238 -35.21 -11.16 -21.97
CA ARG A 238 -35.52 -9.99 -21.11
C ARG A 238 -34.30 -9.45 -20.34
N VAL A 239 -33.23 -10.25 -20.21
CA VAL A 239 -31.96 -9.81 -19.59
C VAL A 239 -31.10 -9.08 -20.62
N VAL A 240 -31.12 -7.74 -20.63
CA VAL A 240 -30.27 -6.96 -21.54
C VAL A 240 -28.79 -7.15 -21.20
N ASN A 241 -27.97 -7.32 -22.23
CA ASN A 241 -26.51 -7.35 -22.11
C ASN A 241 -25.88 -6.25 -22.97
N VAL A 242 -24.85 -5.60 -22.46
CA VAL A 242 -24.07 -4.57 -23.15
C VAL A 242 -22.59 -4.88 -22.95
N ARG A 243 -21.83 -4.89 -24.05
CA ARG A 243 -20.37 -4.88 -24.04
C ARG A 243 -19.85 -3.80 -24.98
N TYR A 244 -18.64 -3.32 -24.75
CA TYR A 244 -17.97 -2.46 -25.71
C TYR A 244 -16.49 -2.81 -25.89
N ASP A 245 -16.00 -2.53 -27.09
CA ASP A 245 -14.59 -2.60 -27.44
C ASP A 245 -14.10 -1.16 -27.68
N ASP A 246 -13.04 -0.75 -26.99
CA ASP A 246 -12.39 0.54 -27.17
C ASP A 246 -11.16 0.35 -28.08
N CYS A 247 -11.27 0.75 -29.35
CA CYS A 247 -10.22 0.59 -30.37
C CYS A 247 -9.50 1.90 -30.70
N TYR A 248 -8.18 1.81 -30.85
CA TYR A 248 -7.24 2.91 -31.00
C TYR A 248 -6.46 2.72 -32.30
N TYR A 249 -6.67 3.62 -33.26
CA TYR A 249 -6.11 3.52 -34.61
C TYR A 249 -4.95 4.50 -34.78
N THR A 250 -3.80 4.02 -35.26
CA THR A 250 -2.65 4.86 -35.61
C THR A 250 -1.97 4.36 -36.88
N ILE A 251 -1.11 5.20 -37.47
CA ILE A 251 -0.24 4.84 -38.60
C ILE A 251 1.16 5.30 -38.23
N GLN A 252 2.11 4.37 -38.15
CA GLN A 252 3.50 4.63 -37.76
C GLN A 252 4.40 3.91 -38.77
N GLU A 253 5.49 4.55 -39.23
CA GLU A 253 6.39 3.97 -40.24
C GLU A 253 5.65 3.52 -41.53
N ASP A 254 4.66 4.32 -41.93
CA ASP A 254 3.64 4.06 -42.98
C ASP A 254 2.77 2.78 -42.81
N ARG A 255 2.96 2.01 -41.73
CA ARG A 255 2.12 0.85 -41.39
C ARG A 255 0.91 1.25 -40.52
N PRO A 256 -0.30 0.83 -40.88
CA PRO A 256 -1.49 0.95 -40.03
C PRO A 256 -1.51 -0.08 -38.89
N TYR A 257 -1.90 0.36 -37.70
CA TYR A 257 -2.08 -0.49 -36.51
C TYR A 257 -3.37 -0.13 -35.77
N SER A 258 -4.19 -1.12 -35.45
CA SER A 258 -5.31 -0.94 -34.53
C SER A 258 -5.05 -1.72 -33.24
N VAL A 259 -5.32 -1.09 -32.10
CA VAL A 259 -5.16 -1.66 -30.77
C VAL A 259 -6.49 -1.56 -30.06
N CYS A 260 -7.12 -2.67 -29.75
CA CYS A 260 -8.43 -2.71 -29.11
C CYS A 260 -8.32 -3.26 -27.69
N ILE A 261 -9.07 -2.67 -26.77
CA ILE A 261 -9.39 -3.29 -25.49
C ILE A 261 -10.82 -3.81 -25.62
N SER A 262 -10.96 -5.14 -25.70
CA SER A 262 -12.22 -5.80 -26.06
C SER A 262 -12.87 -6.52 -24.87
N ASN A 263 -14.17 -6.84 -25.03
CA ASN A 263 -15.01 -7.52 -24.02
C ASN A 263 -15.20 -6.73 -22.70
N ILE A 264 -15.17 -5.40 -22.75
CA ILE A 264 -15.47 -4.56 -21.58
C ILE A 264 -16.99 -4.59 -21.33
N ARG A 265 -17.39 -4.90 -20.09
CA ARG A 265 -18.78 -5.03 -19.63
C ARG A 265 -18.94 -4.29 -18.28
N PRO A 266 -20.16 -3.86 -17.89
CA PRO A 266 -20.40 -3.28 -16.57
C PRO A 266 -19.95 -4.17 -15.39
N THR A 267 -19.94 -5.50 -15.57
CA THR A 267 -19.52 -6.49 -14.56
C THR A 267 -18.00 -6.66 -14.43
N ASN A 268 -17.21 -6.31 -15.46
CA ASN A 268 -15.75 -6.51 -15.49
C ASN A 268 -14.95 -5.22 -15.75
N LEU A 269 -15.62 -4.06 -15.75
CA LEU A 269 -15.04 -2.74 -16.07
C LEU A 269 -13.77 -2.39 -15.28
N SER A 270 -13.64 -2.87 -14.05
CA SER A 270 -12.44 -2.68 -13.23
C SER A 270 -11.18 -3.34 -13.83
N GLU A 271 -11.34 -4.46 -14.54
CA GLU A 271 -10.27 -5.28 -15.11
C GLU A 271 -9.66 -4.66 -16.38
N ALA A 272 -10.36 -3.75 -17.06
CA ALA A 272 -9.86 -3.09 -18.28
C ALA A 272 -8.56 -2.31 -18.06
N SER A 273 -8.40 -1.67 -16.89
CA SER A 273 -7.19 -0.93 -16.50
C SER A 273 -5.90 -1.78 -16.50
N LEU A 274 -6.02 -3.11 -16.35
CA LEU A 274 -4.90 -4.04 -16.44
C LEU A 274 -4.31 -4.10 -17.85
N VAL A 275 -5.16 -4.14 -18.86
CA VAL A 275 -4.74 -4.28 -20.26
C VAL A 275 -4.40 -2.93 -20.89
N GLU A 276 -4.98 -1.84 -20.41
CA GLU A 276 -4.46 -0.48 -20.62
C GLU A 276 -3.00 -0.35 -20.17
N ARG A 277 -2.60 -0.99 -19.05
CA ARG A 277 -1.21 -0.94 -18.57
C ARG A 277 -0.22 -1.66 -19.48
N VAL A 278 -0.64 -2.70 -20.20
CA VAL A 278 0.19 -3.36 -21.22
C VAL A 278 0.26 -2.49 -22.47
N PHE A 279 -0.87 -1.92 -22.90
CA PHE A 279 -0.92 -0.96 -24.01
C PHE A 279 -0.04 0.27 -23.76
N SER A 280 0.04 0.76 -22.51
CA SER A 280 0.95 1.83 -22.09
C SER A 280 2.45 1.50 -22.26
N THR A 281 2.82 0.29 -22.67
CA THR A 281 4.20 -0.11 -22.99
C THR A 281 4.49 -0.21 -24.49
N LEU A 282 3.47 -0.08 -25.33
CA LEU A 282 3.57 -0.26 -26.79
C LEU A 282 4.44 0.84 -27.41
N LYS A 283 5.39 0.42 -28.24
CA LYS A 283 6.24 1.29 -29.05
C LYS A 283 6.25 0.79 -30.49
N PHE A 284 6.46 1.72 -31.42
CA PHE A 284 6.60 1.41 -32.84
C PHE A 284 8.05 1.65 -33.29
N GLU A 285 8.51 0.81 -34.21
CA GLU A 285 9.85 0.84 -34.81
C GLU A 285 9.74 0.54 -36.31
N THR A 286 10.73 0.94 -37.11
CA THR A 286 10.71 0.70 -38.56
C THR A 286 10.56 -0.81 -38.85
N PRO A 287 9.52 -1.25 -39.61
CA PRO A 287 9.28 -2.66 -39.86
C PRO A 287 10.48 -3.36 -40.50
N LYS A 288 10.87 -4.52 -39.95
CA LYS A 288 11.96 -5.35 -40.48
C LYS A 288 11.50 -6.16 -41.70
N VAL A 289 10.20 -6.34 -41.87
CA VAL A 289 9.58 -6.99 -43.04
C VAL A 289 8.59 -6.04 -43.72
N THR A 290 8.95 -5.56 -44.90
CA THR A 290 8.02 -4.93 -45.85
C THR A 290 7.10 -6.02 -46.39
N THR A 291 5.79 -5.94 -46.12
CA THR A 291 4.82 -6.95 -46.56
C THR A 291 4.72 -6.98 -48.08
N GLY A 292 5.14 -8.09 -48.70
CA GLY A 292 5.09 -8.23 -50.16
C GLY A 292 5.36 -9.63 -50.72
N THR A 293 5.68 -10.65 -49.90
CA THR A 293 5.86 -12.02 -50.43
C THR A 293 5.64 -13.11 -49.37
N SER A 294 4.48 -13.77 -49.40
CA SER A 294 4.34 -15.14 -48.89
C SER A 294 4.74 -16.14 -49.97
N THR A 295 6.01 -16.12 -50.37
CA THR A 295 6.58 -17.18 -51.21
C THR A 295 6.92 -18.38 -50.33
N SER A 296 6.33 -19.52 -50.65
CA SER A 296 6.63 -20.82 -50.02
C SER A 296 7.97 -21.38 -50.49
N THR A 297 9.08 -20.70 -50.18
CA THR A 297 10.41 -21.30 -50.20
C THR A 297 10.56 -22.14 -48.93
N GLY A 298 10.16 -23.41 -49.01
CA GLY A 298 10.27 -24.34 -47.90
C GLY A 298 11.72 -24.70 -47.63
N ASP A 299 12.24 -24.30 -46.46
CA ASP A 299 13.32 -25.03 -45.81
C ASP A 299 12.70 -26.01 -44.81
N THR A 300 13.22 -27.24 -44.74
CA THR A 300 12.54 -28.39 -44.11
C THR A 300 13.18 -28.83 -42.79
N THR A 301 13.45 -27.87 -41.92
CA THR A 301 13.84 -28.11 -40.52
C THR A 301 12.61 -28.16 -39.60
N LYS A 302 12.15 -29.38 -39.30
CA LYS A 302 11.02 -29.63 -38.39
C LYS A 302 11.41 -29.46 -36.91
N ASP A 303 11.16 -28.31 -36.30
CA ASP A 303 10.94 -28.24 -34.85
C ASP A 303 9.43 -28.25 -34.55
N THR A 304 8.79 -29.40 -34.82
CA THR A 304 7.34 -29.59 -34.68
C THR A 304 6.92 -29.73 -33.21
N ARG A 305 6.94 -28.62 -32.46
CA ARG A 305 6.36 -28.55 -31.11
C ARG A 305 4.87 -28.23 -31.20
N LYS A 306 4.06 -29.29 -31.16
CA LYS A 306 2.60 -29.20 -31.15
C LYS A 306 2.12 -28.53 -29.85
N THR A 307 1.42 -27.40 -29.95
CA THR A 307 0.48 -26.97 -28.91
C THR A 307 -0.87 -27.58 -29.21
N SER A 308 -1.43 -28.33 -28.25
CA SER A 308 -2.82 -28.79 -28.32
C SER A 308 -3.72 -27.72 -27.75
N TYR A 309 -4.71 -27.23 -28.51
CA TYR A 309 -5.79 -26.44 -27.94
C TYR A 309 -6.50 -27.27 -26.86
N ALA A 310 -6.32 -26.86 -25.62
CA ALA A 310 -7.01 -27.38 -24.46
C ALA A 310 -7.10 -26.23 -23.46
N TYR A 311 -8.28 -26.05 -22.85
CA TYR A 311 -8.39 -25.19 -21.67
C TYR A 311 -7.32 -25.62 -20.66
N PRO A 312 -6.58 -24.69 -20.04
CA PRO A 312 -5.52 -25.04 -19.11
C PRO A 312 -6.10 -25.58 -17.81
N LEU A 313 -6.44 -26.88 -17.83
CA LEU A 313 -6.45 -27.74 -16.64
C LEU A 313 -5.05 -27.62 -16.03
N ALA A 314 -4.95 -26.77 -15.02
CA ALA A 314 -3.68 -26.46 -14.39
C ALA A 314 -3.03 -27.76 -13.94
N ARG A 315 -1.83 -28.05 -14.46
CA ARG A 315 -0.95 -29.03 -13.82
C ARG A 315 -0.71 -28.52 -12.41
N LEU A 316 -1.30 -29.19 -11.42
CA LEU A 316 -0.94 -28.96 -10.04
C LEU A 316 0.58 -29.11 -9.91
N ALA A 317 1.20 -28.30 -9.07
CA ALA A 317 2.44 -28.68 -8.42
C ALA A 317 2.14 -29.81 -7.41
N GLN A 318 1.68 -30.96 -7.92
CA GLN A 318 1.61 -32.19 -7.15
C GLN A 318 3.04 -32.57 -6.83
N GLN A 319 3.43 -32.34 -5.57
CA GLN A 319 4.59 -32.94 -4.96
C GLN A 319 4.33 -34.45 -4.90
N SER A 320 4.62 -35.13 -6.01
CA SER A 320 4.28 -36.53 -6.22
C SER A 320 5.20 -37.41 -5.38
N VAL A 321 4.64 -37.97 -4.32
CA VAL A 321 5.27 -39.03 -3.52
C VAL A 321 5.34 -40.28 -4.39
N THR A 322 6.48 -40.47 -5.05
CA THR A 322 6.70 -41.62 -5.94
C THR A 322 6.95 -42.88 -5.12
N PHE A 323 5.90 -43.68 -4.91
CA PHE A 323 6.09 -45.09 -4.58
C PHE A 323 6.71 -45.82 -5.78
N GLY A 324 7.77 -46.58 -5.53
CA GLY A 324 8.57 -47.21 -6.58
C GLY A 324 7.95 -48.46 -7.20
N ALA A 325 8.28 -48.68 -8.47
CA ALA A 325 8.25 -49.98 -9.14
C ALA A 325 9.41 -50.00 -10.16
N ASP A 326 10.06 -51.14 -10.32
CA ASP A 326 11.20 -51.37 -11.21
C ASP A 326 10.75 -51.36 -12.71
N ASP A 327 11.59 -51.30 -13.75
CA ASP A 327 12.94 -51.86 -13.90
C ASP A 327 13.68 -51.33 -15.18
N GLN A 328 15.01 -51.55 -15.21
CA GLN A 328 15.91 -51.77 -16.36
C GLN A 328 16.23 -50.71 -17.46
N SER A 329 17.55 -50.46 -17.55
CA SER A 329 18.38 -50.18 -18.75
C SER A 329 18.46 -48.73 -19.32
N SER A 330 19.61 -48.24 -19.82
CA SER A 330 21.02 -48.64 -19.59
C SER A 330 22.03 -47.62 -20.18
N SER A 331 23.14 -47.35 -19.46
CA SER A 331 24.38 -46.66 -19.92
C SER A 331 24.26 -45.19 -20.37
N SER A 332 25.29 -44.32 -20.34
CA SER A 332 26.71 -44.39 -19.93
C SER A 332 27.12 -43.04 -19.28
N LYS A 333 27.94 -42.98 -18.22
CA LYS A 333 29.41 -42.70 -18.23
C LYS A 333 29.83 -41.64 -19.27
N ASP A 334 30.58 -40.57 -18.97
CA ASP A 334 31.62 -40.33 -17.94
C ASP A 334 31.54 -38.90 -17.32
N SER A 335 32.15 -38.48 -16.19
CA SER A 335 33.37 -38.79 -15.38
C SER A 335 34.57 -37.83 -15.58
N SER A 336 34.58 -36.66 -14.91
CA SER A 336 35.75 -35.88 -14.41
C SER A 336 35.28 -34.47 -14.00
N SER A 337 35.38 -33.93 -12.77
CA SER A 337 36.43 -33.87 -11.71
C SER A 337 37.27 -32.57 -11.73
N SER A 338 36.86 -31.60 -10.92
CA SER A 338 37.69 -30.68 -10.09
C SER A 338 38.95 -30.00 -10.67
N THR A 339 39.10 -28.69 -10.44
CA THR A 339 40.01 -28.13 -9.40
C THR A 339 39.87 -26.60 -9.30
N SER A 340 40.08 -26.03 -8.12
CA SER A 340 40.09 -24.59 -7.84
C SER A 340 41.40 -23.89 -8.21
N GLY A 341 41.33 -22.66 -8.74
CA GLY A 341 42.47 -21.76 -8.86
C GLY A 341 42.03 -20.29 -8.73
N SER A 342 42.79 -19.47 -8.00
CA SER A 342 42.45 -18.06 -7.74
C SER A 342 43.52 -17.10 -8.26
N SER A 343 43.13 -16.04 -8.96
CA SER A 343 44.00 -14.88 -9.20
C SER A 343 43.22 -13.62 -9.56
N SER A 344 43.58 -12.51 -8.90
CA SER A 344 43.44 -11.11 -9.33
C SER A 344 42.10 -10.63 -9.93
N TYR A 345 41.40 -9.80 -9.15
CA TYR A 345 40.47 -8.80 -9.69
C TYR A 345 41.21 -7.81 -10.59
N ASN A 346 40.52 -7.31 -11.62
CA ASN A 346 40.85 -6.04 -12.27
C ASN A 346 39.52 -5.40 -12.72
N GLU A 347 39.30 -4.13 -12.42
CA GLU A 347 38.01 -3.48 -12.65
C GLU A 347 37.86 -3.04 -14.12
N ASN A 348 36.77 -3.43 -14.78
CA ASN A 348 35.90 -2.57 -15.60
C ASN A 348 34.76 -3.37 -16.28
N SER A 349 33.73 -2.63 -16.71
CA SER A 349 32.48 -3.11 -17.32
C SER A 349 31.57 -3.95 -16.40
N ALA A 350 30.29 -3.56 -16.38
CA ALA A 350 29.24 -4.40 -15.81
C ALA A 350 28.85 -5.47 -16.83
N ASP A 351 28.92 -6.74 -16.43
CA ASP A 351 28.40 -7.86 -17.19
C ASP A 351 27.39 -8.63 -16.33
N SER A 352 26.33 -9.13 -16.97
CA SER A 352 25.20 -9.75 -16.28
C SER A 352 25.52 -11.20 -15.91
N VAL A 353 25.31 -11.58 -14.65
CA VAL A 353 25.33 -12.99 -14.24
C VAL A 353 24.26 -13.75 -15.04
N SER A 354 24.73 -14.59 -15.96
CA SER A 354 23.91 -15.35 -16.88
C SER A 354 23.52 -16.68 -16.26
N ASP A 355 22.22 -16.83 -15.98
CA ASP A 355 21.65 -18.08 -15.49
C ASP A 355 20.28 -18.33 -16.17
N ASP A 356 20.34 -18.91 -17.37
CA ASP A 356 19.42 -19.91 -17.92
C ASP A 356 19.95 -20.36 -19.31
N SER A 357 19.81 -21.64 -19.64
CA SER A 357 20.19 -22.21 -20.94
C SER A 357 19.19 -21.83 -22.02
N GLY A 358 19.35 -20.63 -22.59
CA GLY A 358 18.48 -20.11 -23.64
C GLY A 358 18.47 -20.98 -24.90
N ALA A 359 17.32 -21.55 -25.24
CA ALA A 359 17.07 -22.07 -26.58
C ALA A 359 17.21 -20.93 -27.61
N GLU A 360 17.79 -21.24 -28.78
CA GLU A 360 18.22 -20.25 -29.77
C GLU A 360 17.10 -19.25 -30.13
N GLY A 361 17.45 -17.96 -30.15
CA GLY A 361 16.56 -16.87 -30.56
C GLY A 361 15.61 -16.29 -29.48
N GLN A 362 15.57 -16.82 -28.26
CA GLN A 362 14.73 -16.23 -27.20
C GLN A 362 15.38 -15.02 -26.52
N SER A 363 14.76 -13.84 -26.63
CA SER A 363 15.16 -12.64 -25.87
C SER A 363 15.13 -12.91 -24.35
N PRO A 364 16.05 -12.37 -23.54
CA PRO A 364 16.00 -12.50 -22.08
C PRO A 364 14.75 -11.83 -21.49
N LEU A 365 14.32 -12.26 -20.30
CA LEU A 365 13.25 -11.59 -19.57
C LEU A 365 13.71 -10.21 -19.08
N LEU A 366 12.90 -9.19 -19.33
CA LEU A 366 13.19 -7.82 -18.96
C LEU A 366 12.97 -7.63 -17.46
N THR A 367 14.06 -7.44 -16.71
CA THR A 367 13.99 -7.02 -15.30
C THR A 367 13.69 -5.53 -15.24
N ILE A 368 12.53 -5.16 -14.70
CA ILE A 368 12.12 -3.75 -14.56
C ILE A 368 12.73 -3.18 -13.28
N THR A 369 13.71 -2.29 -13.40
CA THR A 369 14.25 -1.51 -12.28
C THR A 369 13.15 -0.63 -11.68
N PRO A 370 12.77 -0.80 -10.39
CA PRO A 370 11.74 0.03 -9.77
C PRO A 370 12.19 1.50 -9.57
N PRO A 371 11.29 2.50 -9.70
CA PRO A 371 11.66 3.92 -9.60
C PRO A 371 12.34 4.31 -8.28
N TYR A 372 11.98 3.64 -7.18
CA TYR A 372 12.56 3.86 -5.85
C TYR A 372 14.03 3.42 -5.71
N TYR A 373 14.66 2.85 -6.74
CA TYR A 373 16.12 2.64 -6.76
C TYR A 373 16.87 3.98 -6.97
N GLY A 374 16.24 4.95 -7.65
CA GLY A 374 16.74 6.31 -7.79
C GLY A 374 16.19 7.28 -6.73
N ASP A 375 14.97 7.06 -6.25
CA ASP A 375 14.33 7.85 -5.20
C ASP A 375 14.49 7.22 -3.81
N ALA A 376 15.48 7.72 -3.08
CA ALA A 376 15.79 7.31 -1.72
C ALA A 376 14.67 7.61 -0.72
N ASP A 377 13.87 8.66 -0.90
CA ASP A 377 12.81 9.04 0.03
C ASP A 377 11.57 8.15 -0.18
N SER A 378 11.24 7.81 -1.44
CA SER A 378 10.23 6.77 -1.73
C SER A 378 10.64 5.39 -1.17
N LEU A 379 11.89 4.95 -1.39
CA LEU A 379 12.36 3.68 -0.80
C LEU A 379 12.27 3.69 0.73
N LYS A 380 12.62 4.81 1.36
CA LYS A 380 12.55 4.99 2.81
C LYS A 380 11.12 4.98 3.33
N SER A 381 10.19 5.61 2.60
CA SER A 381 8.75 5.59 2.87
C SER A 381 8.20 4.16 2.81
N ILE A 382 8.47 3.42 1.73
CA ILE A 382 8.11 2.01 1.55
C ILE A 382 8.65 1.14 2.69
N ALA A 383 9.94 1.28 3.01
CA ALA A 383 10.61 0.50 4.05
C ALA A 383 9.98 0.70 5.43
N LYS A 384 9.62 1.94 5.80
CA LYS A 384 8.93 2.25 7.07
C LYS A 384 7.50 1.71 7.11
N ALA A 385 6.78 1.81 5.99
CA ALA A 385 5.38 1.39 5.89
C ALA A 385 5.18 -0.14 5.97
N GLN A 386 6.00 -0.92 5.25
CA GLN A 386 5.72 -2.30 4.89
C GLN A 386 5.24 -3.24 6.03
N PRO A 387 5.84 -3.25 7.24
CA PRO A 387 5.39 -4.12 8.35
C PRO A 387 3.97 -3.85 8.87
N SER A 388 3.40 -2.69 8.54
CA SER A 388 2.04 -2.29 8.95
C SER A 388 0.99 -2.64 7.89
N VAL A 389 1.39 -3.11 6.71
CA VAL A 389 0.50 -3.38 5.57
C VAL A 389 0.06 -4.85 5.59
N VAL A 390 -1.25 -5.07 5.50
CA VAL A 390 -1.90 -6.39 5.60
C VAL A 390 -2.77 -6.68 4.37
N ARG A 391 -2.96 -7.96 4.06
CA ARG A 391 -4.11 -8.40 3.24
C ARG A 391 -5.32 -8.57 4.16
N VAL A 392 -6.46 -8.06 3.73
CA VAL A 392 -7.76 -8.23 4.37
C VAL A 392 -8.57 -9.23 3.54
N GLY A 393 -9.23 -10.17 4.19
CA GLY A 393 -10.25 -11.03 3.59
C GLY A 393 -11.59 -10.72 4.24
N THR A 394 -12.60 -10.43 3.42
CA THR A 394 -13.97 -10.19 3.86
C THR A 394 -14.88 -11.27 3.30
N LEU A 395 -15.72 -11.85 4.16
CA LEU A 395 -16.75 -12.79 3.77
C LEU A 395 -18.10 -12.34 4.35
N TYR A 396 -19.06 -12.11 3.47
CA TYR A 396 -20.46 -11.88 3.78
C TYR A 396 -21.24 -13.14 3.42
N CYS A 397 -22.07 -13.63 4.34
CA CYS A 397 -22.98 -14.76 4.11
C CYS A 397 -24.37 -14.41 4.63
N ALA A 398 -25.41 -14.76 3.88
CA ALA A 398 -26.79 -14.50 4.25
C ALA A 398 -27.72 -15.66 3.87
N ASP A 399 -28.78 -15.82 4.65
CA ASP A 399 -29.94 -16.62 4.22
C ASP A 399 -30.93 -15.64 3.57
N LEU A 400 -31.12 -15.74 2.24
CA LEU A 400 -31.93 -14.81 1.46
C LEU A 400 -33.30 -15.40 1.13
N SER A 401 -34.37 -14.70 1.51
CA SER A 401 -35.71 -14.92 0.95
C SER A 401 -35.89 -14.07 -0.31
N LEU A 402 -36.15 -14.73 -1.44
CA LEU A 402 -36.60 -14.09 -2.67
C LEU A 402 -38.13 -14.07 -2.66
N LYS A 403 -38.73 -12.92 -2.97
CA LYS A 403 -40.17 -12.67 -2.82
C LYS A 403 -40.87 -12.33 -4.12
N PHE A 404 -42.15 -12.65 -4.20
CA PHE A 404 -43.06 -12.12 -5.22
C PHE A 404 -43.49 -10.68 -4.88
N GLU A 405 -44.17 -10.02 -5.83
CA GLU A 405 -44.78 -8.70 -5.58
C GLU A 405 -45.89 -8.73 -4.52
N SER A 406 -46.51 -9.89 -4.28
CA SER A 406 -47.42 -10.14 -3.16
C SER A 406 -46.75 -10.05 -1.77
N GLY A 407 -45.41 -10.05 -1.71
CA GLY A 407 -44.64 -10.11 -0.46
C GLY A 407 -44.48 -11.52 0.13
N GLU A 408 -45.04 -12.54 -0.52
CA GLU A 408 -44.81 -13.96 -0.22
C GLU A 408 -43.39 -14.39 -0.58
N THR A 409 -42.80 -15.31 0.19
CA THR A 409 -41.47 -15.88 -0.10
C THR A 409 -41.59 -16.97 -1.17
N ALA A 410 -41.07 -16.67 -2.36
CA ALA A 410 -41.10 -17.52 -3.53
C ALA A 410 -39.99 -18.59 -3.54
N ALA A 411 -38.81 -18.22 -3.02
CA ALA A 411 -37.65 -19.10 -2.92
C ALA A 411 -36.75 -18.69 -1.75
N SER A 412 -35.91 -19.61 -1.28
CA SER A 412 -34.88 -19.34 -0.28
C SER A 412 -33.52 -19.83 -0.74
N LEU A 413 -32.52 -18.96 -0.61
CA LEU A 413 -31.11 -19.24 -0.82
C LEU A 413 -30.44 -19.30 0.55
N SER A 414 -30.20 -20.51 1.05
CA SER A 414 -29.49 -20.75 2.31
C SER A 414 -27.98 -20.62 2.10
N GLU A 415 -27.28 -20.03 3.07
CA GLU A 415 -25.82 -19.89 3.05
C GLU A 415 -25.27 -19.20 1.79
N ALA A 416 -26.04 -18.26 1.24
CA ALA A 416 -25.65 -17.46 0.08
C ALA A 416 -24.53 -16.49 0.47
N CYS A 417 -23.31 -16.71 -0.02
CA CYS A 417 -22.14 -15.93 0.37
C CYS A 417 -21.55 -15.14 -0.79
N ALA A 418 -20.94 -13.99 -0.48
CA ALA A 418 -20.06 -13.21 -1.35
C ALA A 418 -18.82 -12.79 -0.53
N GLY A 419 -17.66 -12.65 -1.16
CA GLY A 419 -16.50 -12.17 -0.44
C GLY A 419 -15.42 -11.63 -1.35
N THR A 420 -14.43 -10.99 -0.73
CA THR A 420 -13.41 -10.22 -1.44
C THR A 420 -12.07 -10.29 -0.70
N LEU A 421 -10.98 -10.30 -1.46
CA LEU A 421 -9.62 -10.11 -0.98
C LEU A 421 -9.15 -8.69 -1.30
N SER A 422 -8.68 -7.98 -0.29
CA SER A 422 -8.31 -6.56 -0.32
C SER A 422 -7.03 -6.32 0.47
N SER A 423 -6.59 -5.07 0.54
CA SER A 423 -5.43 -4.61 1.31
C SER A 423 -5.87 -3.68 2.44
N GLY A 424 -5.01 -3.47 3.45
CA GLY A 424 -5.25 -2.51 4.51
C GLY A 424 -3.96 -2.16 5.26
N VAL A 425 -4.07 -1.23 6.20
CA VAL A 425 -2.93 -0.77 7.01
C VAL A 425 -3.30 -0.60 8.48
N PHE A 426 -2.44 -1.07 9.38
CA PHE A 426 -2.56 -0.75 10.80
C PHE A 426 -2.29 0.74 11.04
N ILE A 427 -3.30 1.46 11.51
CA ILE A 427 -3.22 2.87 11.91
C ILE A 427 -3.08 3.05 13.42
N SER A 428 -3.15 1.96 14.19
CA SER A 428 -3.07 2.01 15.64
C SER A 428 -2.51 0.72 16.24
N LYS A 429 -1.70 0.87 17.29
CA LYS A 429 -0.97 -0.18 18.00
C LYS A 429 -1.86 -1.30 18.52
N ASP A 430 -3.09 -1.00 18.92
CA ASP A 430 -4.06 -1.97 19.43
C ASP A 430 -4.87 -2.67 18.31
N GLY A 431 -4.54 -2.42 17.04
CA GLY A 431 -5.01 -3.21 15.90
C GLY A 431 -6.16 -2.62 15.09
N TYR A 432 -6.41 -1.32 15.14
CA TYR A 432 -7.27 -0.67 14.14
C TYR A 432 -6.61 -0.66 12.77
N ILE A 433 -7.36 -1.12 11.76
CA ILE A 433 -6.92 -1.25 10.37
C ILE A 433 -7.78 -0.33 9.50
N ALA A 434 -7.14 0.51 8.69
CA ALA A 434 -7.78 1.31 7.64
C ALA A 434 -7.75 0.59 6.29
N THR A 435 -8.83 0.72 5.53
CA THR A 435 -9.08 0.10 4.22
C THR A 435 -10.19 0.88 3.49
N THR A 436 -10.57 0.50 2.26
CA THR A 436 -11.80 1.02 1.62
C THR A 436 -13.07 0.49 2.31
N GLY A 437 -14.20 1.12 2.00
CA GLY A 437 -15.51 0.73 2.51
C GLY A 437 -16.04 -0.55 1.84
N HIS A 438 -15.99 -0.62 0.50
CA HIS A 438 -16.38 -1.81 -0.27
C HIS A 438 -15.56 -3.06 0.07
N ALA A 439 -14.28 -2.89 0.47
CA ALA A 439 -13.43 -3.99 0.90
C ALA A 439 -13.95 -4.71 2.16
N ILE A 440 -14.85 -4.08 2.94
CA ILE A 440 -15.38 -4.61 4.20
C ILE A 440 -16.92 -4.63 4.28
N ARG A 441 -17.61 -4.13 3.26
CA ARG A 441 -19.08 -4.11 3.12
C ARG A 441 -19.47 -4.37 1.67
N THR A 442 -20.45 -5.25 1.45
CA THR A 442 -20.96 -5.58 0.12
C THR A 442 -22.49 -5.55 0.07
N LEU A 443 -23.06 -5.61 -1.13
CA LEU A 443 -24.50 -5.64 -1.34
C LEU A 443 -25.08 -7.03 -1.08
N LYS A 444 -26.28 -7.08 -0.49
CA LYS A 444 -27.10 -8.30 -0.39
C LYS A 444 -27.29 -9.03 -1.73
N LYS A 445 -27.29 -8.29 -2.84
CA LYS A 445 -27.36 -8.81 -4.22
C LYS A 445 -26.14 -9.64 -4.62
N ALA A 446 -24.93 -9.30 -4.17
CA ALA A 446 -23.72 -10.02 -4.56
C ALA A 446 -23.74 -11.49 -4.09
N ALA A 447 -24.38 -11.77 -2.96
CA ALA A 447 -24.55 -13.12 -2.43
C ALA A 447 -25.41 -14.03 -3.33
N ILE A 448 -26.24 -13.50 -4.24
CA ILE A 448 -27.01 -14.31 -5.20
C ILE A 448 -26.08 -14.89 -6.28
N ASN A 449 -25.19 -14.06 -6.86
CA ASN A 449 -24.18 -14.56 -7.80
C ASN A 449 -23.16 -15.48 -7.12
N GLY A 450 -22.78 -15.18 -5.88
CA GLY A 450 -21.90 -16.04 -5.08
C GLY A 450 -22.57 -17.34 -4.61
N TYR A 451 -23.90 -17.38 -4.42
CA TYR A 451 -24.64 -18.64 -4.20
C TYR A 451 -24.49 -19.58 -5.40
N ILE A 452 -24.57 -19.06 -6.64
CA ILE A 452 -24.31 -19.87 -7.85
C ILE A 452 -22.83 -20.29 -7.91
N ASN A 453 -21.91 -19.33 -7.78
CA ASN A 453 -20.48 -19.52 -8.05
C ASN A 453 -19.66 -20.17 -6.92
N PHE A 454 -20.20 -20.28 -5.70
CA PHE A 454 -19.64 -21.08 -4.60
C PHE A 454 -20.41 -22.40 -4.42
N ALA A 455 -20.89 -22.99 -5.51
CA ALA A 455 -21.25 -24.41 -5.54
C ALA A 455 -19.99 -25.29 -5.43
N PRO A 456 -20.02 -26.43 -4.73
CA PRO A 456 -18.89 -27.36 -4.65
C PRO A 456 -18.50 -27.96 -6.00
N ASP A 457 -19.47 -28.16 -6.89
CA ASP A 457 -19.32 -28.84 -8.18
C ASP A 457 -20.28 -28.27 -9.26
N PRO A 458 -20.05 -28.55 -10.56
CA PRO A 458 -20.85 -28.00 -11.65
C PRO A 458 -22.32 -28.44 -11.68
N ALA A 459 -22.68 -29.59 -11.12
CA ALA A 459 -24.08 -30.01 -11.05
C ALA A 459 -24.83 -29.17 -10.00
N GLN A 460 -24.21 -28.93 -8.84
CA GLN A 460 -24.72 -27.96 -7.88
C GLN A 460 -24.72 -26.52 -8.43
N THR A 461 -23.78 -26.12 -9.29
CA THR A 461 -23.86 -24.82 -9.99
C THR A 461 -25.13 -24.72 -10.84
N ALA A 462 -25.46 -25.79 -11.58
CA ALA A 462 -26.67 -25.86 -12.40
C ALA A 462 -27.95 -25.86 -11.54
N ASP A 463 -28.05 -26.67 -10.49
CA ASP A 463 -29.20 -26.70 -9.58
C ASP A 463 -29.43 -25.36 -8.86
N ARG A 464 -28.35 -24.68 -8.47
CA ARG A 464 -28.42 -23.37 -7.82
C ARG A 464 -28.83 -22.26 -8.78
N LEU A 465 -28.37 -22.30 -10.03
CA LEU A 465 -28.83 -21.42 -11.11
C LEU A 465 -30.32 -21.67 -11.44
N GLN A 466 -30.69 -22.94 -11.63
CA GLN A 466 -32.07 -23.37 -11.93
C GLN A 466 -33.06 -22.85 -10.89
N ARG A 467 -32.75 -22.95 -9.59
CA ARG A 467 -33.58 -22.40 -8.50
C ARG A 467 -33.84 -20.88 -8.64
N ILE A 468 -32.84 -20.13 -9.09
CA ILE A 468 -32.97 -18.67 -9.28
C ILE A 468 -33.79 -18.35 -10.53
N LEU A 469 -33.57 -19.06 -11.62
CA LEU A 469 -34.34 -18.89 -12.86
C LEU A 469 -35.82 -19.28 -12.66
N ASP A 470 -36.09 -20.41 -12.00
CA ASP A 470 -37.45 -20.85 -11.64
C ASP A 470 -38.22 -19.78 -10.85
N TYR A 471 -37.52 -19.10 -9.93
CA TYR A 471 -38.08 -17.96 -9.20
C TYR A 471 -38.35 -16.78 -10.14
N MET A 472 -37.41 -16.43 -11.02
CA MET A 472 -37.54 -15.29 -11.92
C MET A 472 -38.63 -15.50 -13.00
N VAL A 473 -38.89 -16.74 -13.43
CA VAL A 473 -40.05 -17.09 -14.26
C VAL A 473 -41.35 -16.93 -13.47
N LYS A 474 -41.45 -17.54 -12.27
CA LYS A 474 -42.66 -17.47 -11.42
C LYS A 474 -42.98 -16.05 -10.91
N ALA A 475 -41.97 -15.18 -10.83
CA ALA A 475 -42.10 -13.77 -10.48
C ALA A 475 -42.35 -12.87 -11.71
N GLU A 476 -42.59 -13.46 -12.89
CA GLU A 476 -42.80 -12.79 -14.18
C GLU A 476 -41.67 -11.82 -14.60
N ILE A 477 -40.45 -12.02 -14.07
CA ILE A 477 -39.26 -11.22 -14.40
C ILE A 477 -38.69 -11.68 -15.75
N ILE A 478 -38.53 -12.99 -15.96
CA ILE A 478 -38.04 -13.60 -17.20
C ILE A 478 -39.09 -14.55 -17.80
N LEU A 479 -38.89 -15.00 -19.05
CA LEU A 479 -39.72 -16.04 -19.69
C LEU A 479 -39.06 -17.43 -19.60
N ASP A 480 -39.83 -18.51 -19.79
CA ASP A 480 -39.30 -19.87 -19.88
C ASP A 480 -38.20 -20.01 -20.95
N SER A 481 -38.38 -19.33 -22.09
CA SER A 481 -37.39 -19.26 -23.18
C SER A 481 -36.09 -18.55 -22.77
N ASP A 482 -36.16 -17.64 -21.80
CA ASP A 482 -34.98 -16.96 -21.26
C ASP A 482 -34.25 -17.91 -20.30
N GLN A 483 -35.00 -18.64 -19.47
CA GLN A 483 -34.47 -19.69 -18.60
C GLN A 483 -33.77 -20.81 -19.40
N GLU A 484 -34.37 -21.30 -20.50
CA GLU A 484 -33.78 -22.32 -21.38
C GLU A 484 -32.47 -21.83 -22.02
N TYR A 485 -32.44 -20.60 -22.54
CA TYR A 485 -31.22 -20.00 -23.11
C TYR A 485 -30.11 -19.86 -22.05
N LEU A 486 -30.44 -19.39 -20.84
CA LEU A 486 -29.47 -19.19 -19.77
C LEU A 486 -28.92 -20.52 -19.23
N MET A 487 -29.76 -21.53 -19.02
CA MET A 487 -29.32 -22.87 -18.59
C MET A 487 -28.43 -23.54 -19.66
N THR A 488 -28.87 -23.53 -20.93
CA THR A 488 -28.09 -24.08 -22.05
C THR A 488 -26.76 -23.35 -22.19
N GLY A 489 -26.76 -22.03 -22.05
CA GLY A 489 -25.58 -21.19 -22.14
C GLY A 489 -24.57 -21.41 -21.01
N ALA A 490 -25.05 -21.64 -19.78
CA ALA A 490 -24.21 -22.04 -18.65
C ALA A 490 -23.53 -23.39 -18.89
N GLN A 491 -24.26 -24.37 -19.41
CA GLN A 491 -23.74 -25.71 -19.71
C GLN A 491 -22.75 -25.74 -20.89
N THR A 492 -22.92 -24.84 -21.87
CA THR A 492 -22.10 -24.78 -23.10
C THR A 492 -20.94 -23.78 -23.03
N GLY A 493 -20.85 -22.96 -21.98
CA GLY A 493 -19.83 -21.91 -21.84
C GLY A 493 -20.09 -20.64 -22.67
N ASN A 494 -21.31 -20.46 -23.19
CA ASN A 494 -21.70 -19.30 -24.00
C ASN A 494 -21.50 -17.99 -23.20
N GLN A 495 -20.57 -17.15 -23.66
CA GLN A 495 -20.16 -15.92 -22.98
C GLN A 495 -21.24 -14.84 -22.92
N GLU A 496 -22.21 -14.85 -23.83
CA GLU A 496 -23.32 -13.89 -23.86
C GLU A 496 -24.48 -14.33 -22.96
N ALA A 497 -24.70 -15.64 -22.82
CA ALA A 497 -25.56 -16.19 -21.78
C ALA A 497 -24.94 -16.00 -20.38
N ILE A 498 -23.65 -16.30 -20.20
CA ILE A 498 -22.94 -16.11 -18.92
C ILE A 498 -22.95 -14.62 -18.51
N ALA A 499 -22.74 -13.69 -19.44
CA ALA A 499 -22.88 -12.26 -19.16
C ALA A 499 -24.27 -11.87 -18.65
N LYS A 500 -25.33 -12.49 -19.19
CA LYS A 500 -26.71 -12.31 -18.70
C LYS A 500 -26.92 -12.97 -17.32
N ILE A 501 -26.30 -14.12 -17.05
CA ILE A 501 -26.30 -14.77 -15.72
C ILE A 501 -25.66 -13.86 -14.67
N GLU A 502 -24.47 -13.30 -14.93
CA GLU A 502 -23.83 -12.34 -14.04
C GLU A 502 -24.73 -11.12 -13.77
N ASN A 503 -25.53 -10.70 -14.76
CA ASN A 503 -26.41 -9.55 -14.69
C ASN A 503 -27.80 -9.82 -14.06
N LEU A 504 -28.16 -11.07 -13.71
CA LEU A 504 -29.49 -11.39 -13.16
C LEU A 504 -29.83 -10.56 -11.91
N THR A 505 -28.83 -10.22 -11.11
CA THR A 505 -29.02 -9.45 -9.87
C THR A 505 -29.36 -7.98 -10.09
N SER A 506 -29.12 -7.41 -11.27
CA SER A 506 -29.55 -6.02 -11.57
C SER A 506 -31.06 -5.94 -11.81
N ILE A 507 -31.62 -6.93 -12.53
CA ILE A 507 -33.04 -6.97 -12.91
C ILE A 507 -33.97 -7.50 -11.80
N ILE A 508 -33.46 -8.15 -10.75
CA ILE A 508 -34.25 -8.48 -9.56
C ILE A 508 -34.44 -7.19 -8.71
N PRO A 509 -35.68 -6.72 -8.46
CA PRO A 509 -35.92 -5.53 -7.63
C PRO A 509 -35.45 -5.71 -6.18
N ASP A 510 -34.82 -4.70 -5.60
CA ASP A 510 -34.30 -4.77 -4.22
C ASP A 510 -35.37 -4.97 -3.14
N LYS A 511 -36.64 -4.65 -3.45
CA LYS A 511 -37.80 -4.95 -2.60
C LYS A 511 -38.11 -6.46 -2.49
N PHE A 512 -37.65 -7.27 -3.43
CA PHE A 512 -37.88 -8.73 -3.46
C PHE A 512 -36.77 -9.53 -2.76
N ILE A 513 -35.63 -8.93 -2.47
CA ILE A 513 -34.48 -9.61 -1.82
C ILE A 513 -34.49 -9.24 -0.34
N VAL A 514 -34.95 -10.16 0.51
CA VAL A 514 -35.02 -9.97 1.97
C VAL A 514 -34.01 -10.88 2.66
N PRO A 515 -32.96 -10.35 3.28
CA PRO A 515 -32.11 -11.15 4.16
C PRO A 515 -32.89 -11.56 5.42
N VAL A 516 -32.85 -12.85 5.75
CA VAL A 516 -33.44 -13.44 6.96
C VAL A 516 -32.40 -13.52 8.09
N LYS A 517 -31.14 -13.75 7.71
CA LYS A 517 -29.96 -13.82 8.56
C LYS A 517 -28.79 -13.26 7.76
N GLU A 518 -27.92 -12.49 8.40
CA GLU A 518 -26.70 -11.94 7.79
C GLU A 518 -25.52 -12.16 8.73
N GLU A 519 -24.36 -12.48 8.15
CA GLU A 519 -23.12 -12.73 8.87
C GLU A 519 -21.95 -12.13 8.10
N TYR A 520 -21.15 -11.30 8.75
CA TYR A 520 -19.88 -10.79 8.24
C TYR A 520 -18.74 -11.40 9.05
N THR A 521 -17.76 -11.99 8.37
CA THR A 521 -16.50 -12.44 8.98
C THR A 521 -15.32 -11.81 8.25
N TYR A 522 -14.24 -11.58 9.00
CA TYR A 522 -13.04 -10.89 8.51
C TYR A 522 -11.79 -11.65 8.92
N ALA A 523 -10.81 -11.72 8.03
CA ALA A 523 -9.50 -12.29 8.25
C ALA A 523 -8.40 -11.28 7.86
N VAL A 524 -7.29 -11.29 8.57
CA VAL A 524 -6.15 -10.39 8.36
C VAL A 524 -4.88 -11.20 8.25
N GLN A 525 -4.17 -11.04 7.14
CA GLN A 525 -2.88 -11.64 6.85
C GLN A 525 -1.79 -10.57 6.97
N PRO A 526 -1.01 -10.55 8.08
CA PRO A 526 0.22 -9.77 8.21
C PRO A 526 1.49 -10.54 7.79
N THR A 527 1.37 -11.81 7.36
CA THR A 527 2.49 -12.70 7.00
C THR A 527 2.41 -13.18 5.54
N ASP A 528 3.36 -14.00 5.08
CA ASP A 528 3.27 -14.70 3.78
C ASP A 528 2.37 -15.94 3.77
N LYS A 529 2.02 -16.51 4.92
CA LYS A 529 1.03 -17.58 4.94
C LYS A 529 -0.29 -17.01 4.38
N PRO A 530 -0.84 -17.56 3.29
CA PRO A 530 -2.05 -17.02 2.67
C PRO A 530 -3.26 -17.21 3.59
N ILE A 531 -4.26 -16.35 3.45
CA ILE A 531 -5.60 -16.61 3.97
C ILE A 531 -6.09 -17.93 3.34
N VAL A 532 -6.43 -18.92 4.18
CA VAL A 532 -7.02 -20.19 3.75
C VAL A 532 -8.53 -20.16 4.01
N ILE A 533 -9.30 -20.71 3.08
CA ILE A 533 -10.77 -20.70 3.11
C ILE A 533 -11.26 -22.13 3.01
N ASN A 534 -11.85 -22.61 4.11
CA ASN A 534 -12.42 -23.93 4.21
C ASN A 534 -13.73 -23.98 3.42
N ARG A 535 -13.78 -24.90 2.45
CA ARG A 535 -14.97 -25.31 1.70
C ARG A 535 -15.21 -26.80 1.92
N SER A 536 -15.49 -27.18 3.17
CA SER A 536 -16.05 -28.50 3.49
C SER A 536 -17.42 -28.68 2.80
N ASP A 537 -17.95 -29.90 2.76
CA ASP A 537 -19.20 -30.24 2.03
C ASP A 537 -20.47 -29.51 2.54
N THR A 538 -20.33 -28.71 3.60
CA THR A 538 -21.25 -27.67 4.06
C THR A 538 -21.23 -26.43 3.14
N ASN A 539 -22.37 -26.01 2.61
CA ASN A 539 -22.45 -24.98 1.56
C ASN A 539 -21.81 -23.62 1.91
N LYS A 540 -21.67 -23.28 3.19
CA LYS A 540 -21.02 -22.05 3.68
C LYS A 540 -19.48 -22.13 3.70
N PRO A 541 -18.75 -21.34 2.88
CA PRO A 541 -17.30 -21.13 3.07
C PRO A 541 -16.96 -20.47 4.42
N SER A 542 -15.74 -20.66 4.93
CA SER A 542 -15.26 -20.02 6.16
C SER A 542 -13.74 -19.81 6.20
N PHE A 543 -13.26 -18.79 6.92
CA PHE A 543 -11.82 -18.55 7.07
C PHE A 543 -11.16 -19.52 8.07
N ALA A 544 -10.01 -20.08 7.68
CA ALA A 544 -9.15 -20.85 8.57
C ALA A 544 -8.22 -19.91 9.35
N TYR A 545 -8.64 -19.54 10.56
CA TYR A 545 -7.84 -18.71 11.47
C TYR A 545 -6.65 -19.48 12.05
N SER A 546 -5.54 -18.77 12.30
CA SER A 546 -4.30 -19.30 12.87
C SER A 546 -3.48 -18.16 13.48
N ASP A 547 -2.37 -18.47 14.16
CA ASP A 547 -1.42 -17.46 14.67
C ASP A 547 -0.97 -16.46 13.58
N SER A 548 -0.96 -16.91 12.31
CA SER A 548 -0.60 -16.13 11.13
C SER A 548 -1.78 -15.49 10.37
N ILE A 549 -3.02 -15.88 10.66
CA ILE A 549 -4.25 -15.40 10.01
C ILE A 549 -5.24 -14.98 11.10
N ILE A 550 -5.25 -13.68 11.37
CA ILE A 550 -5.87 -13.10 12.57
C ILE A 550 -7.33 -12.77 12.29
N LYS A 551 -8.21 -13.00 13.26
CA LYS A 551 -9.61 -12.58 13.19
C LYS A 551 -9.74 -11.07 13.42
N ALA A 552 -10.56 -10.42 12.60
CA ALA A 552 -10.94 -9.02 12.78
C ALA A 552 -12.45 -8.85 12.96
N SER A 553 -12.82 -7.66 13.44
CA SER A 553 -14.18 -7.19 13.65
C SER A 553 -14.41 -5.87 12.91
N TYR A 554 -15.65 -5.63 12.47
CA TYR A 554 -16.05 -4.36 11.86
C TYR A 554 -16.13 -3.26 12.91
N VAL A 555 -15.65 -2.05 12.57
CA VAL A 555 -15.76 -0.86 13.42
C VAL A 555 -16.73 0.16 12.84
N THR A 556 -16.45 0.65 11.62
CA THR A 556 -17.29 1.61 10.90
C THR A 556 -16.86 1.70 9.44
N SER A 557 -17.69 2.31 8.58
CA SER A 557 -17.38 2.61 7.18
C SER A 557 -18.28 3.70 6.64
N ASN A 558 -17.74 4.65 5.88
CA ASN A 558 -18.54 5.47 4.97
C ASN A 558 -18.49 4.79 3.59
N TYR A 559 -19.56 4.09 3.24
CA TYR A 559 -19.71 3.40 1.95
C TYR A 559 -21.18 3.42 1.52
N ASP A 560 -21.40 3.74 0.24
CA ASP A 560 -22.72 3.82 -0.39
C ASP A 560 -22.48 3.51 -1.88
N VAL A 561 -22.93 2.36 -2.37
CA VAL A 561 -22.48 1.84 -3.68
C VAL A 561 -22.75 2.82 -4.83
N ASP A 562 -23.89 3.51 -4.78
CA ASP A 562 -24.36 4.43 -5.83
C ASP A 562 -23.58 5.76 -5.80
N LYS A 563 -23.16 6.21 -4.60
CA LYS A 563 -22.38 7.44 -4.42
C LYS A 563 -20.87 7.22 -4.41
N SER A 564 -20.39 6.00 -4.17
CA SER A 564 -18.96 5.67 -4.17
C SER A 564 -18.43 5.44 -5.59
N LYS A 565 -19.24 4.83 -6.48
CA LYS A 565 -18.91 4.51 -7.88
C LYS A 565 -19.43 5.56 -8.88
N GLN A 566 -19.42 6.84 -8.52
CA GLN A 566 -19.94 7.91 -9.37
C GLN A 566 -19.11 8.04 -10.67
N GLU A 567 -19.65 7.54 -11.78
CA GLU A 567 -19.02 7.60 -13.11
C GLU A 567 -18.90 9.02 -13.67
N SER A 568 -19.59 9.99 -13.07
CA SER A 568 -19.41 11.43 -13.28
C SER A 568 -19.70 12.17 -11.96
N PHE A 569 -19.08 13.33 -11.73
CA PHE A 569 -19.33 14.13 -10.52
C PHE A 569 -20.64 14.92 -10.59
N ASP A 570 -21.77 14.21 -10.62
CA ASP A 570 -23.12 14.76 -10.59
C ASP A 570 -23.41 15.61 -9.33
N SER A 571 -24.58 16.22 -9.22
CA SER A 571 -24.93 17.12 -8.10
C SER A 571 -25.13 16.43 -6.73
N VAL A 572 -24.96 15.11 -6.62
CA VAL A 572 -25.06 14.37 -5.36
C VAL A 572 -23.67 14.24 -4.72
N PRO A 573 -23.50 14.51 -3.41
CA PRO A 573 -22.21 14.34 -2.75
C PRO A 573 -21.74 12.88 -2.79
N PRO A 574 -20.53 12.58 -3.31
CA PRO A 574 -19.99 11.22 -3.32
C PRO A 574 -19.79 10.65 -1.92
N SER A 575 -19.84 9.32 -1.78
CA SER A 575 -19.36 8.66 -0.56
C SER A 575 -17.85 8.43 -0.67
N SER A 576 -17.14 8.65 0.44
CA SER A 576 -15.69 8.57 0.52
C SER A 576 -15.12 7.15 0.45
N ASP A 577 -15.96 6.12 0.54
CA ASP A 577 -15.55 4.70 0.39
C ASP A 577 -14.35 4.30 1.28
N VAL A 578 -14.43 4.65 2.57
CA VAL A 578 -13.40 4.35 3.59
C VAL A 578 -13.96 3.50 4.72
N GLY A 579 -13.15 2.59 5.25
CA GLY A 579 -13.54 1.58 6.23
C GLY A 579 -12.51 1.37 7.35
N LEU A 580 -13.01 0.96 8.52
CA LEU A 580 -12.23 0.61 9.70
C LEU A 580 -12.59 -0.80 10.20
N LEU A 581 -11.57 -1.63 10.38
CA LEU A 581 -11.63 -2.90 11.11
C LEU A 581 -10.81 -2.80 12.42
N LYS A 582 -11.01 -3.77 13.31
CA LYS A 582 -10.23 -3.99 14.54
C LYS A 582 -9.84 -5.46 14.63
N ALA A 583 -8.54 -5.75 14.58
CA ALA A 583 -7.94 -7.03 14.95
C ALA A 583 -7.39 -6.94 16.38
N ASP A 584 -7.27 -8.08 17.07
CA ASP A 584 -6.78 -8.13 18.45
C ASP A 584 -5.30 -8.57 18.51
N GLY A 585 -4.50 -7.86 19.31
CA GLY A 585 -3.05 -8.02 19.38
C GLY A 585 -2.32 -6.69 19.62
N VAL A 586 -1.02 -6.68 19.34
CA VAL A 586 -0.17 -5.48 19.33
C VAL A 586 0.57 -5.42 18.00
N PHE A 587 0.45 -4.29 17.30
CA PHE A 587 0.88 -4.13 15.91
C PHE A 587 1.75 -2.87 15.72
N PRO A 588 2.60 -2.80 14.69
CA PRO A 588 3.13 -1.54 14.21
C PRO A 588 2.00 -0.68 13.65
N SER A 589 2.12 0.64 13.75
CA SER A 589 1.11 1.60 13.30
C SER A 589 1.74 2.72 12.48
N VAL A 590 1.12 3.06 11.35
CA VAL A 590 1.55 4.19 10.52
C VAL A 590 1.00 5.52 11.05
N THR A 591 1.80 6.58 10.95
CA THR A 591 1.33 7.95 11.22
C THR A 591 0.44 8.41 10.06
N ILE A 592 -0.79 8.83 10.35
CA ILE A 592 -1.67 9.46 9.35
C ILE A 592 -1.23 10.92 9.16
N ALA A 593 -1.14 11.38 7.92
CA ALA A 593 -0.76 12.75 7.58
C ALA A 593 -1.98 13.70 7.75
N PRO A 594 -1.99 14.63 8.72
CA PRO A 594 -3.16 15.48 8.96
C PRO A 594 -3.20 16.63 7.95
N GLN A 595 -4.35 16.82 7.28
CA GLN A 595 -4.53 17.86 6.24
C GLN A 595 -3.54 17.70 5.06
N ASP A 596 -3.11 16.47 4.75
CA ASP A 596 -2.17 16.23 3.65
C ASP A 596 -2.88 16.27 2.31
N ASP A 597 -2.87 17.47 1.76
CA ASP A 597 -3.54 17.88 0.56
C ASP A 597 -2.71 17.44 -0.66
N LEU A 598 -2.79 16.15 -1.05
CA LEU A 598 -2.14 15.63 -2.26
C LEU A 598 -2.42 16.54 -3.46
N LYS A 599 -1.34 17.03 -4.08
CA LYS A 599 -1.35 18.01 -5.17
C LYS A 599 -0.93 17.36 -6.48
N ARG A 600 -1.25 18.00 -7.59
CA ARG A 600 -0.65 17.66 -8.89
C ARG A 600 0.87 17.57 -8.79
N ASP A 601 1.44 16.63 -9.53
CA ASP A 601 2.86 16.30 -9.57
C ASP A 601 3.45 15.69 -8.28
N SER A 602 2.67 15.49 -7.21
CA SER A 602 3.15 14.80 -6.01
C SER A 602 3.55 13.35 -6.33
N VAL A 603 4.71 12.94 -5.84
CA VAL A 603 5.18 11.54 -5.91
C VAL A 603 4.75 10.83 -4.62
N VAL A 604 4.10 9.68 -4.75
CA VAL A 604 3.58 8.88 -3.63
C VAL A 604 3.98 7.42 -3.77
N SER A 605 4.17 6.75 -2.64
CA SER A 605 4.44 5.31 -2.59
C SER A 605 3.19 4.55 -2.18
N VAL A 606 2.74 3.62 -3.02
CA VAL A 606 1.62 2.71 -2.72
C VAL A 606 2.18 1.34 -2.40
N VAL A 607 1.69 0.72 -1.32
CA VAL A 607 2.10 -0.63 -0.91
C VAL A 607 0.84 -1.48 -0.72
N GLY A 608 0.65 -2.50 -1.54
CA GLY A 608 -0.59 -3.28 -1.57
C GLY A 608 -0.39 -4.75 -1.91
N TYR A 609 -1.31 -5.60 -1.47
CA TYR A 609 -1.37 -7.01 -1.83
C TYR A 609 -2.22 -7.18 -3.09
N HIS A 610 -1.69 -7.85 -4.12
CA HIS A 610 -2.46 -8.12 -5.33
C HIS A 610 -3.16 -9.49 -5.25
N ALA A 611 -4.22 -9.65 -6.03
CA ALA A 611 -4.89 -10.91 -6.36
C ALA A 611 -5.35 -10.83 -7.83
N TYR A 612 -5.35 -11.93 -8.59
CA TYR A 612 -5.75 -11.88 -10.01
C TYR A 612 -7.27 -11.92 -10.22
N ASN A 613 -8.05 -12.27 -9.18
CA ASN A 613 -9.51 -12.13 -9.17
C ASN A 613 -9.99 -11.94 -7.71
N PRO A 614 -10.15 -10.69 -7.23
CA PRO A 614 -10.37 -10.38 -5.82
C PRO A 614 -11.74 -10.83 -5.31
N ASP A 615 -12.76 -10.88 -6.18
CA ASP A 615 -14.13 -11.27 -5.85
C ASP A 615 -14.32 -12.79 -5.72
N THR A 616 -13.25 -13.56 -5.94
CA THR A 616 -13.23 -15.00 -5.67
C THR A 616 -12.51 -15.31 -4.38
N LEU A 617 -13.10 -16.20 -3.59
CA LEU A 617 -12.49 -16.79 -2.40
C LEU A 617 -11.42 -17.84 -2.77
N SER A 618 -10.67 -17.62 -3.87
CA SER A 618 -9.71 -18.55 -4.46
C SER A 618 -8.27 -18.07 -4.25
N ILE A 619 -7.38 -18.99 -3.90
CA ILE A 619 -6.04 -18.68 -3.36
C ILE A 619 -4.95 -19.11 -4.35
N ASP A 620 -5.29 -19.98 -5.30
CA ASP A 620 -4.41 -20.70 -6.25
C ASP A 620 -3.45 -19.80 -7.04
N LYS A 621 -3.77 -18.51 -7.15
CA LYS A 621 -2.92 -17.48 -7.76
C LYS A 621 -3.00 -16.23 -6.87
N VAL A 622 -2.11 -16.12 -5.89
CA VAL A 622 -2.03 -14.98 -4.97
C VAL A 622 -0.56 -14.70 -4.62
N ARG A 623 -0.09 -13.45 -4.78
CA ARG A 623 1.28 -13.09 -4.35
C ARG A 623 1.30 -12.99 -2.82
N ASN A 624 2.13 -13.78 -2.17
CA ASN A 624 2.28 -13.80 -0.71
C ASN A 624 3.22 -12.72 -0.17
N MET A 625 3.47 -11.67 -0.96
CA MET A 625 4.19 -10.45 -0.58
C MET A 625 3.45 -9.23 -1.11
N PRO A 626 3.30 -8.14 -0.34
CA PRO A 626 2.79 -6.89 -0.90
C PRO A 626 3.77 -6.37 -1.94
N VAL A 627 3.27 -5.75 -3.00
CA VAL A 627 4.06 -5.02 -4.00
C VAL A 627 4.13 -3.55 -3.58
N ALA A 628 5.29 -2.95 -3.73
CA ALA A 628 5.48 -1.51 -3.61
C ALA A 628 5.62 -0.88 -5.00
N SER A 629 4.89 0.21 -5.24
CA SER A 629 4.91 0.97 -6.49
C SER A 629 4.92 2.47 -6.21
N VAL A 630 5.78 3.22 -6.90
CA VAL A 630 5.75 4.68 -6.89
C VAL A 630 4.79 5.16 -7.97
N MET A 631 3.90 6.08 -7.61
CA MET A 631 2.93 6.71 -8.51
C MET A 631 3.10 8.23 -8.47
N LYS A 632 2.64 8.92 -9.52
CA LYS A 632 2.58 10.38 -9.59
C LYS A 632 1.12 10.84 -9.66
N VAL A 633 0.78 11.90 -8.94
CA VAL A 633 -0.56 12.51 -8.96
C VAL A 633 -0.76 13.37 -10.21
N ASP A 634 -1.77 13.03 -11.02
CA ASP A 634 -2.09 13.73 -12.25
C ASP A 634 -3.11 14.86 -12.02
N GLN A 635 -4.11 14.60 -11.18
CA GLN A 635 -5.16 15.55 -10.80
C GLN A 635 -5.81 15.16 -9.47
N ALA A 636 -6.28 16.15 -8.72
CA ALA A 636 -7.20 15.96 -7.60
C ALA A 636 -8.55 16.62 -7.92
N TYR A 637 -9.63 16.01 -7.45
CA TYR A 637 -11.02 16.43 -7.61
C TYR A 637 -11.64 16.50 -6.22
N GLU A 638 -12.36 17.58 -5.91
CA GLU A 638 -12.95 17.78 -4.58
C GLU A 638 -14.39 18.27 -4.70
N LYS A 639 -15.28 17.68 -3.90
CA LYS A 639 -16.70 18.02 -3.84
C LYS A 639 -17.24 17.79 -2.43
N ASP A 640 -17.83 18.82 -1.83
CA ASP A 640 -18.42 18.77 -0.48
C ASP A 640 -17.51 18.18 0.61
N GLY A 641 -16.19 18.37 0.45
CA GLY A 641 -15.16 17.86 1.35
C GLY A 641 -14.83 16.37 1.21
N VAL A 642 -15.31 15.72 0.14
CA VAL A 642 -14.87 14.41 -0.35
C VAL A 642 -13.89 14.66 -1.50
N ARG A 643 -12.73 14.00 -1.47
CA ARG A 643 -11.58 14.30 -2.35
C ARG A 643 -10.99 13.03 -2.96
N LEU A 644 -11.08 12.98 -4.27
CA LEU A 644 -10.57 11.91 -5.12
C LEU A 644 -9.28 12.36 -5.81
N ILE A 645 -8.26 11.51 -5.85
CA ILE A 645 -6.98 11.78 -6.49
C ILE A 645 -6.74 10.74 -7.59
N SER A 646 -6.45 11.20 -8.81
CA SER A 646 -6.07 10.37 -9.95
C SER A 646 -4.54 10.33 -10.09
N THR A 647 -4.01 9.17 -10.46
CA THR A 647 -2.58 8.89 -10.50
C THR A 647 -2.17 8.13 -11.78
N ASN A 648 -0.93 8.33 -12.22
CA ASN A 648 -0.43 7.90 -13.53
C ASN A 648 -0.16 6.39 -13.70
N THR A 649 -0.61 5.56 -12.76
CA THR A 649 -0.34 4.12 -12.69
C THR A 649 -1.55 3.44 -12.07
N PRO A 650 -2.10 2.37 -12.68
CA PRO A 650 -3.29 1.74 -12.14
C PRO A 650 -2.98 0.95 -10.87
N VAL A 651 -3.91 1.02 -9.92
CA VAL A 651 -3.97 0.07 -8.80
C VAL A 651 -4.37 -1.29 -9.37
N LEU A 652 -3.74 -2.38 -8.93
CA LEU A 652 -4.05 -3.73 -9.42
C LEU A 652 -5.10 -4.41 -8.52
N PRO A 653 -5.88 -5.39 -9.02
CA PRO A 653 -6.96 -6.02 -8.26
C PRO A 653 -6.48 -6.60 -6.93
N GLY A 654 -7.34 -6.50 -5.91
CA GLY A 654 -7.04 -6.88 -4.52
C GLY A 654 -6.20 -5.86 -3.74
N SER A 655 -5.71 -4.80 -4.40
CA SER A 655 -5.08 -3.65 -3.74
C SER A 655 -6.05 -2.48 -3.51
N ASP A 656 -7.35 -2.73 -3.59
CA ASP A 656 -8.35 -1.96 -2.86
C ASP A 656 -7.98 -1.86 -1.38
N GLY A 657 -8.04 -0.66 -0.80
CA GLY A 657 -7.62 -0.46 0.58
C GLY A 657 -6.11 -0.37 0.78
N ALA A 658 -5.30 -0.49 -0.28
CA ALA A 658 -3.85 -0.39 -0.16
C ALA A 658 -3.42 1.03 0.26
N PRO A 659 -2.62 1.18 1.32
CA PRO A 659 -2.19 2.49 1.79
C PRO A 659 -1.30 3.23 0.79
N VAL A 660 -1.49 4.55 0.75
CA VAL A 660 -0.70 5.51 -0.03
C VAL A 660 0.08 6.40 0.92
N PHE A 661 1.39 6.50 0.72
CA PHE A 661 2.33 7.20 1.59
C PHE A 661 3.01 8.37 0.88
N ASN A 662 3.20 9.47 1.61
CA ASN A 662 4.06 10.58 1.18
C ASN A 662 5.55 10.22 1.41
N SER A 663 6.47 11.10 1.00
CA SER A 663 7.93 10.90 1.14
C SER A 663 8.42 10.78 2.59
N ALA A 664 7.65 11.26 3.57
CA ALA A 664 7.96 11.12 4.99
C ALA A 664 7.55 9.75 5.58
N GLY A 665 6.86 8.90 4.82
CA GLY A 665 6.32 7.62 5.30
C GLY A 665 5.00 7.75 6.06
N GLN A 666 4.27 8.85 5.88
CA GLN A 666 2.96 9.07 6.51
C GLN A 666 1.83 8.65 5.57
N LEU A 667 0.77 8.04 6.11
CA LEU A 667 -0.42 7.65 5.36
C LEU A 667 -1.18 8.91 4.90
N THR A 668 -1.17 9.16 3.60
CA THR A 668 -1.74 10.34 2.94
C THR A 668 -3.02 10.02 2.17
N GLY A 669 -3.22 8.76 1.78
CA GLY A 669 -4.46 8.28 1.17
C GLY A 669 -4.63 6.76 1.19
N ILE A 670 -5.73 6.29 0.61
CA ILE A 670 -6.06 4.87 0.43
C ILE A 670 -6.37 4.64 -1.05
N ALA A 671 -5.70 3.67 -1.67
CA ALA A 671 -5.86 3.32 -3.07
C ALA A 671 -7.15 2.51 -3.31
N ILE A 672 -7.75 2.73 -4.48
CA ILE A 672 -8.91 2.01 -5.00
C ILE A 672 -8.55 1.43 -6.37
N TYR A 673 -8.85 0.16 -6.56
CA TYR A 673 -8.80 -0.50 -7.86
C TYR A 673 -10.15 -0.34 -8.59
N GLY A 674 -10.05 -0.26 -9.92
CA GLY A 674 -11.19 -0.30 -10.81
C GLY A 674 -11.62 1.04 -11.38
N PHE A 675 -11.88 1.02 -12.68
CA PHE A 675 -12.23 2.16 -13.52
C PHE A 675 -13.60 2.79 -13.16
N THR A 676 -14.45 2.10 -12.39
CA THR A 676 -15.73 2.61 -11.85
C THR A 676 -15.58 3.76 -10.86
N TYR A 677 -14.36 4.03 -10.40
CA TYR A 677 -14.03 5.16 -9.53
C TYR A 677 -13.40 6.32 -10.29
N CYS A 678 -13.30 6.22 -11.62
CA CYS A 678 -12.78 7.28 -12.46
C CYS A 678 -13.85 8.35 -12.77
N PRO A 679 -13.53 9.65 -12.60
CA PRO A 679 -14.35 10.74 -13.11
C PRO A 679 -14.50 10.67 -14.63
N ASP A 680 -15.74 10.69 -15.09
CA ASP A 680 -16.16 10.70 -16.50
C ASP A 680 -15.61 9.53 -17.34
N GLN A 681 -15.19 8.43 -16.69
CA GLN A 681 -14.59 7.24 -17.32
C GLN A 681 -13.37 7.53 -18.24
N GLN A 682 -12.53 8.53 -17.92
CA GLN A 682 -11.39 8.93 -18.78
C GLN A 682 -9.98 8.54 -18.28
N CYS A 683 -9.88 7.67 -17.27
CA CYS A 683 -8.64 7.37 -16.53
C CYS A 683 -7.80 6.27 -17.19
N PHE A 684 -7.39 6.48 -18.45
CA PHE A 684 -6.59 5.50 -19.19
C PHE A 684 -5.29 5.14 -18.45
N SER A 685 -5.12 3.86 -18.09
CA SER A 685 -3.98 3.35 -17.31
C SER A 685 -3.71 4.14 -16.00
N SER A 686 -4.76 4.68 -15.38
CA SER A 686 -4.66 5.48 -14.15
C SER A 686 -5.20 4.74 -12.92
N GLY A 687 -4.73 5.12 -11.75
CA GLY A 687 -5.13 4.61 -10.44
C GLY A 687 -5.82 5.68 -9.61
N THR A 688 -6.74 5.26 -8.72
CA THR A 688 -7.55 6.18 -7.92
C THR A 688 -7.19 6.09 -6.43
N VAL A 689 -7.17 7.23 -5.74
CA VAL A 689 -6.82 7.35 -4.31
C VAL A 689 -7.82 8.25 -3.59
N ARG A 690 -8.31 7.80 -2.42
CA ARG A 690 -9.10 8.57 -1.46
C ARG A 690 -8.20 9.28 -0.45
N SER A 691 -8.54 10.51 -0.07
CA SER A 691 -7.72 11.28 0.87
C SER A 691 -7.78 10.74 2.30
N SER A 692 -6.64 10.71 3.00
CA SER A 692 -6.57 10.41 4.44
C SER A 692 -7.42 11.35 5.31
N ASN A 693 -7.75 12.55 4.82
CA ASN A 693 -8.68 13.46 5.50
C ASN A 693 -10.10 12.85 5.66
N GLU A 694 -10.50 11.93 4.77
CA GLU A 694 -11.78 11.22 4.84
C GLU A 694 -11.75 10.12 5.91
N LEU A 695 -10.62 9.40 6.00
CA LEU A 695 -10.35 8.46 7.08
C LEU A 695 -10.33 9.17 8.45
N LEU A 696 -9.71 10.35 8.55
CA LEU A 696 -9.69 11.15 9.79
C LEU A 696 -11.10 11.61 10.21
N LYS A 697 -11.95 12.01 9.26
CA LYS A 697 -13.38 12.30 9.51
C LYS A 697 -14.13 11.06 10.03
N LEU A 698 -13.90 9.89 9.40
CA LEU A 698 -14.50 8.62 9.84
C LEU A 698 -14.04 8.23 11.24
N MET A 699 -12.73 8.32 11.54
CA MET A 699 -12.17 8.05 12.86
C MET A 699 -12.80 8.93 13.94
N ALA A 700 -12.88 10.25 13.70
CA ALA A 700 -13.49 11.20 14.63
C ALA A 700 -14.95 10.87 14.97
N SER A 701 -15.74 10.39 13.99
CA SER A 701 -17.13 10.00 14.20
C SER A 701 -17.33 8.80 15.16
N THR A 702 -16.29 7.99 15.38
CA THR A 702 -16.38 6.80 16.25
C THR A 702 -16.29 7.09 17.75
N ASN A 703 -15.82 8.29 18.14
CA ASN A 703 -15.48 8.64 19.52
C ASN A 703 -14.56 7.60 20.22
N LYS A 704 -13.64 6.99 19.47
CA LYS A 704 -12.64 6.04 19.96
C LYS A 704 -11.27 6.69 20.09
N ASN A 705 -10.50 6.26 21.10
CA ASN A 705 -9.08 6.55 21.18
C ASN A 705 -8.31 5.59 20.26
N PHE A 706 -7.43 6.13 19.43
CA PHE A 706 -6.50 5.37 18.60
C PHE A 706 -5.10 5.55 19.18
N ASN A 707 -4.51 4.46 19.69
CA ASN A 707 -3.15 4.47 20.23
C ASN A 707 -2.13 4.46 19.09
N THR A 708 -1.49 5.59 18.82
CA THR A 708 -0.45 5.73 17.77
C THR A 708 0.96 5.41 18.26
N ASP A 709 1.14 5.15 19.57
CA ASP A 709 2.45 5.08 20.23
C ASP A 709 3.07 3.66 20.14
N GLY A 710 3.23 3.20 18.89
CA GLY A 710 3.83 1.91 18.55
C GLY A 710 5.33 1.88 18.87
N SER A 711 5.72 1.07 19.87
CA SER A 711 7.14 0.80 20.16
C SER A 711 7.81 0.08 18.98
N VAL A 712 7.14 -0.95 18.44
CA VAL A 712 7.52 -1.67 17.23
C VAL A 712 7.82 -0.71 16.08
N ALA A 713 6.86 0.16 15.74
CA ALA A 713 7.00 1.12 14.65
C ALA A 713 8.12 2.14 14.91
N THR A 714 8.30 2.58 16.16
CA THR A 714 9.39 3.50 16.55
C THR A 714 10.76 2.84 16.39
N VAL A 715 10.92 1.59 16.85
CA VAL A 715 12.17 0.82 16.73
C VAL A 715 12.46 0.49 15.26
N TRP A 716 11.46 0.06 14.50
CA TRP A 716 11.59 -0.22 13.07
C TRP A 716 11.97 1.03 12.26
N ASN A 717 11.24 2.13 12.45
CA ASN A 717 11.49 3.37 11.73
C ASN A 717 12.89 3.91 12.02
N LYS A 718 13.36 3.80 13.27
CA LYS A 718 14.74 4.15 13.64
C LYS A 718 15.76 3.21 12.99
N ALA A 719 15.48 1.91 12.87
CA ALA A 719 16.37 0.96 12.19
C ALA A 719 16.53 1.29 10.69
N VAL A 720 15.44 1.68 10.04
CA VAL A 720 15.45 2.20 8.66
C VAL A 720 16.22 3.53 8.59
N ASP A 721 15.98 4.48 9.50
CA ASP A 721 16.73 5.75 9.53
C ASP A 721 18.24 5.53 9.74
N ASP A 722 18.62 4.63 10.65
CA ASP A 722 20.01 4.22 10.87
C ASP A 722 20.63 3.65 9.59
N TYR A 723 19.93 2.73 8.91
CA TYR A 723 20.42 2.11 7.67
C TYR A 723 20.64 3.14 6.55
N PHE A 724 19.71 4.09 6.37
CA PHE A 724 19.81 5.14 5.36
C PHE A 724 20.96 6.13 5.62
N ASN A 725 21.38 6.26 6.87
CA ASN A 725 22.55 7.01 7.33
C ASN A 725 23.83 6.15 7.43
N ALA A 726 23.80 4.91 6.92
CA ALA A 726 24.87 3.91 7.00
C ALA A 726 25.34 3.57 8.44
N ASN A 727 24.50 3.77 9.45
CA ASN A 727 24.72 3.32 10.84
C ASN A 727 24.33 1.83 10.96
N TYR A 728 25.07 0.96 10.30
CA TYR A 728 24.72 -0.46 10.14
C TYR A 728 24.65 -1.24 11.46
N SER A 729 25.33 -0.80 12.51
CA SER A 729 25.22 -1.37 13.87
C SER A 729 23.92 -0.97 14.56
N GLY A 730 23.51 0.31 14.46
CA GLY A 730 22.19 0.76 14.90
C GLY A 730 21.07 0.04 14.15
N ALA A 731 21.17 -0.02 12.82
CA ALA A 731 20.21 -0.70 11.95
C ALA A 731 20.05 -2.19 12.29
N ALA A 732 21.15 -2.95 12.35
CA ALA A 732 21.10 -4.38 12.66
C ALA A 732 20.49 -4.68 14.03
N SER A 733 20.80 -3.86 15.05
CA SER A 733 20.23 -3.98 16.39
C SER A 733 18.74 -3.61 16.42
N GLY A 734 18.36 -2.56 15.69
CA GLY A 734 16.97 -2.10 15.57
C GLY A 734 16.08 -3.10 14.82
N PHE A 735 16.55 -3.68 13.70
CA PHE A 735 15.82 -4.70 12.96
C PHE A 735 15.63 -5.97 13.80
N ALA A 736 16.68 -6.46 14.48
CA ALA A 736 16.59 -7.60 15.40
C ALA A 736 15.54 -7.36 16.50
N LYS A 737 15.58 -6.18 17.12
CA LYS A 737 14.63 -5.82 18.18
C LYS A 737 13.20 -5.69 17.65
N ALA A 738 13.00 -5.09 16.47
CA ALA A 738 11.68 -4.96 15.85
C ALA A 738 11.06 -6.31 15.47
N GLY A 739 11.86 -7.28 15.00
CA GLY A 739 11.40 -8.66 14.78
C GLY A 739 10.98 -9.36 16.08
N ASN A 740 11.74 -9.16 17.16
CA ASN A 740 11.41 -9.72 18.47
C ASN A 740 10.15 -9.08 19.11
N GLU A 741 9.92 -7.77 18.93
CA GLU A 741 8.67 -7.12 19.40
C GLU A 741 7.47 -7.41 18.48
N TYR A 742 7.68 -7.82 17.22
CA TYR A 742 6.60 -8.09 16.25
C TYR A 742 6.97 -9.24 15.29
N PRO A 743 6.74 -10.51 15.68
CA PRO A 743 7.16 -11.70 14.93
C PRO A 743 6.59 -11.85 13.51
N PHE A 744 5.54 -11.11 13.15
CA PHE A 744 5.03 -11.09 11.78
C PHE A 744 5.90 -10.26 10.82
N ASN A 745 6.91 -9.53 11.31
CA ASN A 745 7.83 -8.76 10.48
C ASN A 745 8.84 -9.65 9.74
N ARG A 746 8.40 -10.23 8.63
CA ARG A 746 9.20 -11.02 7.69
C ARG A 746 10.51 -10.37 7.22
N TRP A 747 10.61 -9.03 7.24
CA TRP A 747 11.78 -8.29 6.78
C TRP A 747 12.83 -8.10 7.89
N ALA A 748 12.48 -8.34 9.17
CA ALA A 748 13.38 -8.08 10.28
C ALA A 748 14.69 -8.90 10.21
N GLU A 749 14.59 -10.21 9.95
CA GLU A 749 15.77 -11.08 9.90
C GLU A 749 16.64 -10.81 8.65
N SER A 750 16.03 -10.61 7.49
CA SER A 750 16.76 -10.34 6.24
C SER A 750 17.49 -8.99 6.30
N LEU A 751 16.84 -7.94 6.79
CA LEU A 751 17.46 -6.63 6.95
C LEU A 751 18.48 -6.59 8.10
N GLN A 752 18.28 -7.36 9.18
CA GLN A 752 19.32 -7.56 10.19
C GLN A 752 20.58 -8.21 9.58
N LYS A 753 20.43 -9.26 8.76
CA LYS A 753 21.57 -9.91 8.08
C LYS A 753 22.25 -8.95 7.12
N LEU A 754 21.49 -8.29 6.25
CA LEU A 754 22.01 -7.30 5.29
C LEU A 754 22.76 -6.14 5.97
N ALA A 755 22.19 -5.58 7.05
CA ALA A 755 22.87 -4.56 7.84
C ALA A 755 24.17 -5.09 8.47
N ASN A 756 24.22 -6.34 8.94
CA ASN A 756 25.48 -6.91 9.43
C ASN A 756 26.54 -7.06 8.32
N THR A 757 26.16 -7.41 7.08
CA THR A 757 27.08 -7.53 5.94
C THR A 757 27.75 -6.20 5.56
N ASN A 758 27.05 -5.08 5.70
CA ASN A 758 27.59 -3.75 5.36
C ASN A 758 28.42 -3.08 6.48
N LYS A 759 28.58 -3.73 7.64
CA LYS A 759 29.44 -3.23 8.73
C LYS A 759 30.91 -3.19 8.34
N GLY A 760 31.61 -2.13 8.73
CA GLY A 760 33.01 -1.91 8.42
C GLY A 760 33.29 -1.60 6.94
N ASN A 761 32.25 -1.39 6.11
CA ASN A 761 32.44 -0.89 4.75
C ASN A 761 32.87 0.59 4.77
N GLN A 762 33.34 1.12 3.64
CA GLN A 762 33.89 2.49 3.54
C GLN A 762 32.88 3.62 3.83
N TYR A 763 31.59 3.30 3.96
CA TYR A 763 30.50 4.21 4.28
C TYR A 763 29.94 4.00 5.69
N ASP A 764 30.37 2.98 6.45
CA ASP A 764 29.79 2.63 7.75
C ASP A 764 30.03 3.74 8.80
N THR A 765 28.95 4.43 9.15
CA THR A 765 28.97 5.52 10.14
C THR A 765 28.80 5.03 11.57
N SER A 766 28.67 3.71 11.81
CA SER A 766 28.37 3.14 13.13
C SER A 766 29.31 3.61 14.23
N LEU A 767 30.62 3.60 13.97
CA LEU A 767 31.64 4.06 14.93
C LEU A 767 31.50 5.56 15.21
N MET A 768 31.27 6.38 14.18
CA MET A 768 31.11 7.83 14.33
C MET A 768 29.82 8.18 15.07
N ASN A 769 28.72 7.48 14.80
CA ASN A 769 27.46 7.64 15.53
C ASN A 769 27.57 7.18 17.00
N GLN A 770 28.28 6.09 17.28
CA GLN A 770 28.55 5.64 18.66
C GLN A 770 29.42 6.65 19.42
N LEU A 771 30.49 7.16 18.80
CA LEU A 771 31.34 8.21 19.37
C LEU A 771 30.53 9.48 19.63
N GLY A 772 29.79 9.98 18.63
CA GLY A 772 28.97 11.19 18.74
C GLY A 772 27.92 11.09 19.86
N SER A 773 27.19 9.97 19.95
CA SER A 773 26.24 9.72 21.03
C SER A 773 26.91 9.71 22.41
N THR A 774 28.07 9.04 22.53
CA THR A 774 28.86 9.01 23.77
C THR A 774 29.35 10.41 24.16
N MET A 775 29.85 11.20 23.21
CA MET A 775 30.31 12.57 23.43
C MET A 775 29.17 13.49 23.87
N ILE A 776 27.99 13.39 23.26
CA ILE A 776 26.79 14.12 23.67
C ILE A 776 26.40 13.76 25.11
N ALA A 777 26.40 12.47 25.47
CA ALA A 777 26.10 12.04 26.83
C ALA A 777 27.09 12.60 27.86
N VAL A 778 28.40 12.59 27.55
CA VAL A 778 29.44 13.18 28.43
C VAL A 778 29.31 14.71 28.50
N ILE A 779 28.94 15.39 27.41
CA ILE A 779 28.63 16.83 27.44
C ILE A 779 27.45 17.09 28.38
N VAL A 780 26.31 16.40 28.23
CA VAL A 780 25.14 16.57 29.11
C VAL A 780 25.49 16.33 30.58
N LEU A 781 26.23 15.26 30.89
CA LEU A 781 26.69 14.97 32.25
C LEU A 781 27.64 16.05 32.79
N SER A 782 28.58 16.55 31.98
CA SER A 782 29.50 17.61 32.39
C SER A 782 28.82 18.98 32.56
N VAL A 783 27.77 19.28 31.78
CA VAL A 783 26.92 20.47 31.98
C VAL A 783 26.14 20.35 33.29
N VAL A 784 25.50 19.21 33.56
CA VAL A 784 24.79 18.97 34.84
C VAL A 784 25.75 19.08 36.03
N ALA A 785 26.93 18.45 35.94
CA ALA A 785 27.98 18.55 36.97
C ALA A 785 28.46 20.00 37.16
N THR A 786 28.63 20.77 36.08
CA THR A 786 29.03 22.18 36.13
C THR A 786 27.96 23.05 36.80
N VAL A 787 26.67 22.81 36.52
CA VAL A 787 25.55 23.50 37.19
C VAL A 787 25.52 23.16 38.68
N VAL A 788 25.66 21.90 39.06
CA VAL A 788 25.70 21.47 40.48
C VAL A 788 26.91 22.09 41.20
N LEU A 789 28.10 22.08 40.58
CA LEU A 789 29.30 22.71 41.13
C LEU A 789 29.14 24.23 41.26
N ALA A 790 28.47 24.91 40.33
CA ALA A 790 28.17 26.33 40.41
C ALA A 790 27.19 26.65 41.56
N VAL A 791 26.14 25.84 41.74
CA VAL A 791 25.20 25.98 42.86
C VAL A 791 25.91 25.75 44.21
N LEU A 792 26.73 24.70 44.32
CA LEU A 792 27.54 24.44 45.52
C LEU A 792 28.54 25.56 45.80
N PHE A 793 29.18 26.13 44.76
CA PHE A 793 30.08 27.27 44.88
C PHE A 793 29.37 28.52 45.41
N VAL A 794 28.19 28.85 44.86
CA VAL A 794 27.37 29.98 45.32
C VAL A 794 26.89 29.77 46.76
N TRP A 795 26.43 28.56 47.11
CA TRP A 795 26.01 28.22 48.46
C TRP A 795 27.16 28.31 49.48
N HIS A 796 28.31 27.72 49.18
CA HIS A 796 29.52 27.80 50.00
C HIS A 796 30.04 29.26 50.14
N ARG A 797 29.99 30.05 49.06
CA ARG A 797 30.35 31.49 49.11
C ARG A 797 29.38 32.31 49.96
N ASN A 798 28.09 31.98 49.95
CA ASN A 798 27.10 32.64 50.81
C ASN A 798 27.24 32.20 52.28
N LYS A 799 27.57 30.94 52.56
CA LYS A 799 27.96 30.48 53.91
C LYS A 799 29.21 31.19 54.43
N LEU A 800 30.25 31.36 53.61
CA LEU A 800 31.44 32.13 53.99
C LEU A 800 31.11 33.60 54.32
N LYS A 801 30.26 34.26 53.52
CA LYS A 801 29.78 35.62 53.82
C LYS A 801 29.06 35.71 55.16
N GLN A 802 28.25 34.71 55.51
CA GLN A 802 27.57 34.64 56.82
C GLN A 802 28.54 34.44 58.00
N MET A 803 29.74 33.88 57.77
CA MET A 803 30.77 33.69 58.79
C MET A 803 31.78 34.87 58.88
N GLN A 804 31.72 35.84 57.97
CA GLN A 804 32.56 37.06 58.02
C GLN A 804 31.88 38.26 58.68
N VAL A 805 30.68 38.10 59.27
CA VAL A 805 29.96 39.14 60.00
C VAL A 805 29.92 38.84 61.51
N GLY A 806 31.00 39.17 62.21
CA GLY A 806 31.08 39.10 63.67
C GLY A 806 32.41 39.61 64.22
N HIS A 807 32.40 40.16 65.43
CA HIS A 807 33.55 40.73 66.16
C HIS A 807 34.09 42.10 65.68
N TYR A 808 33.24 43.12 65.80
CA TYR A 808 33.66 44.34 66.50
C TYR A 808 32.58 44.72 67.51
N GLY A 809 32.95 44.72 68.78
CA GLY A 809 32.11 45.14 69.91
C GLY A 809 33.03 45.38 71.10
N PHE A 810 32.78 46.47 71.83
CA PHE A 810 33.47 46.78 73.08
C PHE A 810 32.55 47.65 73.94
N ASP A 811 32.42 47.31 75.21
CA ASP A 811 31.38 47.83 76.10
C ASP A 811 31.73 49.19 76.75
N ALA A 812 30.71 49.87 77.27
CA ALA A 812 30.82 51.17 77.92
C ALA A 812 30.36 51.12 79.39
N THR A 813 31.09 51.81 80.27
CA THR A 813 30.71 52.15 81.67
C THR A 813 31.30 53.55 82.03
N PRO A 814 30.95 54.23 83.14
CA PRO A 814 29.79 55.11 83.10
C PRO A 814 30.00 56.54 83.69
N THR A 815 29.57 57.57 82.94
CA THR A 815 29.43 58.99 83.33
C THR A 815 28.50 59.72 82.35
N ILE A 816 27.62 60.69 82.69
CA ILE A 816 27.07 61.17 83.98
C ILE A 816 25.72 61.91 83.69
N ALA A 817 24.96 62.36 84.70
CA ALA A 817 23.72 63.15 84.51
C ALA A 817 23.91 64.63 84.92
N PRO A 818 23.21 65.61 84.29
CA PRO A 818 21.83 65.92 84.68
C PRO A 818 20.84 66.20 83.51
N SER A 819 19.57 66.44 83.84
CA SER A 819 18.44 66.77 82.94
C SER A 819 17.88 68.17 83.27
N PRO A 820 16.76 68.66 82.68
CA PRO A 820 16.08 68.34 81.40
C PRO A 820 15.84 69.62 80.54
N VAL A 821 15.00 69.56 79.47
CA VAL A 821 13.87 70.50 79.18
C VAL A 821 13.24 70.30 77.77
N VAL A 822 11.96 69.88 77.77
CA VAL A 822 10.83 70.26 76.87
C VAL A 822 10.80 69.88 75.35
N GLN A 823 9.57 69.53 74.91
CA GLN A 823 9.03 69.16 73.58
C GLN A 823 8.65 70.42 72.72
N PRO A 824 8.14 70.38 71.44
CA PRO A 824 7.31 69.35 70.80
C PRO A 824 7.50 69.10 69.26
N GLN A 825 6.52 68.40 68.66
CA GLN A 825 6.28 68.15 67.22
C GLN A 825 5.66 69.40 66.50
N PRO A 826 5.15 69.40 65.22
CA PRO A 826 5.04 68.32 64.20
C PRO A 826 5.26 68.74 62.70
N LEU A 827 4.96 67.80 61.76
CA LEU A 827 4.44 67.98 60.36
C LEU A 827 5.25 68.79 59.29
N GLY A 828 5.30 68.27 58.05
CA GLY A 828 5.83 68.99 56.87
C GLY A 828 5.77 68.19 55.55
N GLN A 829 5.64 68.87 54.40
CA GLN A 829 5.32 68.29 53.07
C GLN A 829 6.48 68.35 52.04
N GLN A 830 6.26 67.78 50.84
CA GLN A 830 6.95 68.08 49.56
C GLN A 830 6.93 69.59 49.20
N PRO A 831 7.74 70.17 48.25
CA PRO A 831 7.88 69.69 46.84
C PRO A 831 9.11 70.15 45.95
N TYR A 832 8.98 69.92 44.63
CA TYR A 832 9.54 70.64 43.45
C TYR A 832 10.96 70.37 42.83
N GLN A 833 11.04 70.68 41.52
CA GLN A 833 12.17 70.64 40.54
C GLN A 833 12.68 72.12 40.27
N PRO A 834 13.52 72.54 39.25
CA PRO A 834 13.95 71.92 37.95
C PRO A 834 15.33 72.31 37.34
N VAL A 835 15.47 72.16 35.99
CA VAL A 835 16.39 72.79 34.99
C VAL A 835 17.46 71.89 34.31
N ALA A 836 17.69 72.11 33.01
CA ALA A 836 18.56 71.36 32.07
C ALA A 836 19.60 72.30 31.37
N PRO A 837 20.44 71.89 30.38
CA PRO A 837 20.01 71.54 28.99
C PRO A 837 20.93 70.43 28.36
N GLN A 838 21.05 70.08 27.05
CA GLN A 838 20.36 70.38 25.78
C GLN A 838 20.51 69.19 24.76
N GLN A 839 20.58 69.42 23.43
CA GLN A 839 20.82 68.43 22.35
C GLN A 839 21.68 69.03 21.19
N PRO A 840 21.86 68.38 20.01
CA PRO A 840 20.82 68.49 18.96
C PRO A 840 20.53 67.25 18.06
N THR A 841 19.26 66.78 18.07
CA THR A 841 18.51 66.13 16.93
C THR A 841 19.08 64.79 16.37
N GLN A 842 18.60 64.06 15.34
CA GLN A 842 17.51 64.05 14.31
C GLN A 842 17.13 62.53 14.05
N PHE A 843 16.05 62.03 13.42
CA PHE A 843 14.74 62.53 12.91
C PHE A 843 13.67 61.38 12.92
N GLY A 844 12.79 61.21 11.89
CA GLY A 844 11.77 60.14 11.75
C GLY A 844 11.38 59.85 10.28
N PRO A 845 10.13 59.44 9.90
CA PRO A 845 8.87 59.47 10.68
C PRO A 845 7.97 58.17 10.51
N PRO A 846 6.60 58.14 10.56
CA PRO A 846 5.90 57.38 11.63
C PRO A 846 4.63 56.54 11.26
N GLN A 847 3.93 56.00 12.27
CA GLN A 847 2.53 55.51 12.22
C GLN A 847 1.50 56.59 12.64
N PRO A 848 0.18 56.36 12.41
CA PRO A 848 -0.92 56.92 13.20
C PRO A 848 -1.69 55.86 14.05
N GLN A 849 -2.42 56.31 15.08
CA GLN A 849 -3.30 55.52 15.99
C GLN A 849 -4.75 56.05 15.97
N MET A 850 -5.72 55.36 16.57
CA MET A 850 -6.80 55.90 17.45
C MET A 850 -7.78 54.80 18.00
N PRO A 851 -8.59 55.04 19.07
CA PRO A 851 -9.17 53.97 19.93
C PRO A 851 -10.73 53.98 20.11
N GLY A 852 -11.26 53.08 20.96
CA GLY A 852 -12.69 52.97 21.37
C GLY A 852 -12.89 52.43 22.82
N GLN A 853 -14.13 52.44 23.35
CA GLN A 853 -14.44 52.36 24.80
C GLN A 853 -15.37 51.18 25.24
N ILE A 854 -15.77 51.14 26.52
CA ILE A 854 -16.48 50.08 27.31
C ILE A 854 -17.52 50.75 28.25
N PRO A 855 -18.37 50.09 29.10
CA PRO A 855 -18.90 48.69 29.25
C PRO A 855 -20.47 48.72 29.46
N PRO A 856 -21.20 48.02 30.38
CA PRO A 856 -21.08 46.69 31.07
C PRO A 856 -22.37 45.79 31.20
N ALA A 857 -22.19 44.51 31.59
CA ALA A 857 -23.02 43.68 32.51
C ALA A 857 -24.46 43.19 32.11
N PRO A 858 -25.09 42.22 32.83
CA PRO A 858 -24.61 41.37 33.95
C PRO A 858 -24.76 39.83 33.76
N SER A 859 -24.17 39.02 34.66
CA SER A 859 -24.49 37.58 34.85
C SER A 859 -24.28 37.12 36.30
N VAL A 860 -25.13 36.18 36.78
CA VAL A 860 -25.35 35.71 38.17
C VAL A 860 -26.11 34.37 38.05
N TYR A 861 -25.93 33.23 38.76
CA TYR A 861 -25.01 32.66 39.78
C TYR A 861 -25.01 31.11 39.56
N GLY A 862 -24.28 30.21 40.25
CA GLY A 862 -23.32 30.31 41.36
C GLY A 862 -23.07 28.92 42.01
N GLN A 863 -22.18 28.85 43.01
CA GLN A 863 -21.82 27.69 43.87
C GLN A 863 -21.20 28.24 45.18
N PRO A 864 -20.84 27.44 46.24
CA PRO A 864 -20.73 25.97 46.36
C PRO A 864 -21.37 25.36 47.64
N GLN A 865 -21.27 24.03 47.87
CA GLN A 865 -20.94 23.41 49.19
C GLN A 865 -20.78 21.87 49.15
N ASN A 866 -20.08 21.32 50.15
CA ASN A 866 -19.96 19.89 50.55
C ASN A 866 -19.39 19.87 51.99
N PRO A 867 -19.84 19.02 52.96
CA PRO A 867 -19.11 17.75 53.25
C PRO A 867 -19.93 16.60 53.92
N THR A 868 -19.26 15.44 54.13
CA THR A 868 -19.29 14.51 55.32
C THR A 868 -19.53 13.00 54.99
N VAL A 869 -18.93 12.10 55.79
CA VAL A 869 -18.69 10.64 55.61
C VAL A 869 -18.50 9.95 56.99
N PRO A 870 -18.80 8.64 57.22
CA PRO A 870 -17.78 7.56 57.07
C PRO A 870 -18.26 6.08 56.90
N GLY A 871 -17.30 5.17 56.60
CA GLY A 871 -17.28 3.74 57.06
C GLY A 871 -17.62 2.63 56.04
N GLN A 872 -17.09 1.40 56.13
CA GLN A 872 -15.93 0.86 56.87
C GLN A 872 -15.51 -0.56 56.32
N TYR A 873 -14.26 -1.01 56.52
CA TYR A 873 -13.69 -2.36 56.22
C TYR A 873 -13.65 -3.24 57.51
N PRO A 874 -13.51 -4.61 57.53
CA PRO A 874 -12.47 -5.42 56.82
C PRO A 874 -12.72 -6.95 56.53
N GLY A 875 -11.73 -7.68 55.94
CA GLY A 875 -11.34 -9.04 56.43
C GLY A 875 -11.26 -10.29 55.50
N ALA A 876 -10.03 -10.71 55.15
CA ALA A 876 -9.48 -12.10 55.05
C ALA A 876 -9.98 -13.22 54.07
N GLN A 877 -9.06 -14.17 53.78
CA GLN A 877 -9.18 -15.48 53.07
C GLN A 877 -9.35 -16.65 54.09
N PRO A 878 -9.60 -17.96 53.77
CA PRO A 878 -9.31 -18.72 52.52
C PRO A 878 -10.39 -19.78 52.07
N GLN A 879 -9.97 -20.81 51.30
CA GLN A 879 -10.73 -21.89 50.62
C GLN A 879 -11.09 -23.12 51.54
N PRO A 880 -11.60 -24.28 51.03
CA PRO A 880 -12.58 -24.49 49.93
C PRO A 880 -14.01 -25.11 50.17
N PRO A 881 -14.26 -26.45 50.36
CA PRO A 881 -15.29 -27.16 49.54
C PRO A 881 -16.31 -28.11 50.23
N ALA A 882 -17.43 -28.40 49.54
CA ALA A 882 -18.21 -29.66 49.62
C ALA A 882 -19.25 -29.79 48.47
N GLN A 883 -19.84 -30.97 48.24
CA GLN A 883 -20.75 -31.28 47.11
C GLN A 883 -22.17 -31.71 47.52
N VAL A 884 -23.14 -31.38 46.65
CA VAL A 884 -24.37 -32.13 46.30
C VAL A 884 -24.68 -31.79 44.83
N GLY A 885 -25.16 -32.66 43.93
CA GLY A 885 -25.44 -34.11 43.97
C GLY A 885 -26.13 -34.55 42.66
N GLN A 886 -26.25 -35.86 42.40
CA GLN A 886 -26.97 -36.45 41.25
C GLN A 886 -27.60 -37.81 41.59
N PRO A 887 -28.64 -38.22 40.85
CA PRO A 887 -28.66 -39.55 40.23
C PRO A 887 -29.17 -39.53 38.77
N GLY A 888 -28.80 -40.43 37.85
CA GLY A 888 -27.80 -41.50 37.90
C GLY A 888 -28.30 -42.83 37.30
N GLN A 889 -27.67 -43.32 36.21
CA GLN A 889 -27.81 -44.69 35.67
C GLN A 889 -26.47 -45.20 35.06
N GLN A 890 -26.37 -46.51 34.78
CA GLN A 890 -25.10 -47.27 34.73
C GLN A 890 -24.70 -47.86 33.34
N PRO A 891 -23.44 -48.36 33.18
CA PRO A 891 -22.83 -48.70 31.88
C PRO A 891 -22.59 -50.21 31.63
N PRO A 892 -22.12 -50.60 30.43
CA PRO A 892 -21.39 -51.84 30.13
C PRO A 892 -19.85 -51.66 30.14
N ALA A 893 -19.08 -52.72 29.84
CA ALA A 893 -17.67 -52.88 30.25
C ALA A 893 -16.60 -52.94 29.12
N ASN A 894 -15.32 -52.85 29.52
CA ASN A 894 -14.09 -52.91 28.69
C ASN A 894 -13.82 -54.30 28.06
N PRO A 895 -13.01 -54.32 26.98
CA PRO A 895 -11.85 -55.22 26.89
C PRO A 895 -10.55 -54.40 26.58
N PRO A 896 -9.40 -54.93 26.05
CA PRO A 896 -8.11 -54.72 26.73
C PRO A 896 -7.10 -53.85 25.96
N ALA A 897 -5.93 -53.61 26.58
CA ALA A 897 -4.88 -52.74 26.06
C ALA A 897 -4.07 -53.31 24.87
N GLY A 898 -3.57 -52.41 24.01
CA GLY A 898 -2.62 -52.67 22.92
C GLY A 898 -1.81 -51.42 22.57
N ASN A 899 -0.55 -51.65 22.16
CA ASN A 899 0.57 -50.70 21.94
C ASN A 899 0.29 -49.28 21.39
N PRO A 900 1.17 -48.30 21.69
CA PRO A 900 1.08 -46.95 21.14
C PRO A 900 1.41 -46.91 19.63
N PRO A 901 0.73 -46.07 18.84
CA PRO A 901 1.18 -45.71 17.49
C PRO A 901 2.49 -44.92 17.53
N THR A 902 3.40 -45.23 16.61
CA THR A 902 4.66 -44.50 16.44
C THR A 902 4.47 -43.17 15.71
N ASP A 903 5.19 -42.14 16.14
CA ASP A 903 5.30 -40.85 15.45
C ASP A 903 5.98 -41.02 14.07
N SER A 904 5.58 -40.23 13.08
CA SER A 904 5.97 -40.44 11.67
C SER A 904 6.05 -39.14 10.85
N PHE A 905 6.88 -38.19 11.28
CA PHE A 905 7.27 -37.01 10.49
C PHE A 905 8.78 -36.76 10.42
N TYR A 906 9.60 -37.83 10.50
CA TYR A 906 11.02 -37.81 10.14
C TYR A 906 11.47 -39.12 9.47
N SER A 907 11.41 -39.16 8.14
CA SER A 907 12.12 -40.09 7.24
C SER A 907 12.12 -39.49 5.84
#